data_AF-A0A2V0NXJ0-F1
#
_entry.id   AF-A0A2V0NXJ0-F1
#
_cell.length_a   1.000
_cell.length_b   1.000
_cell.length_c   1.000
_cell.angle_alpha   90.00
_cell.angle_beta   90.00
_cell.angle_gamma   90.00
#
_symmetry.space_group_name_H-M   'P 1'
#
loop_
_entity.id
_entity.type
_entity.pdbx_description
1 polymer ?
#
loop_
_entity_poly.entity_id
_entity_poly.type
_entity_poly.pdbx_seq_one_letter_code
_entity_poly.pdbx_strand_id
1 'polypeptide(L)'
;MLRAGALSARACGARGGPAPTPLAARHPAAVAAPLRRRPLAAAPGLAARPAAPRPRRSAPIASAAAAAADDGAESDPETLNPALASVDFANIKVLNSKNVYDWLRRYQPFASLSREAVQEIAELMQVQLVSSGTVLQRVGGQPEAFIVVRQGVVRVQDRTTTNADGSATAVEAGPGSLFNLSELILGQGASATVRAASPVTLWLVPADAMRALAANRPELLLEVGLRISQEMTGRVNFMTAEKQEEERRQRALSPYLVSAPKRGIIGTSKYAERLRKQIVAAARDTERKPVLVFGEPGLMKSNIAALVHFGSGRRRGPLVEIECSNRPGDSLLAELYGRGSREGLLHWLGEGTIILNNIHKASPSVLFQIALLLKEGTFQPLPSAWTTLASVDLPRPPQKCSARVLLTAEQRVPSLDALAATIPVPPLRVRPADIIDLQRWYLKDIQRTTGVALTLTPEAERQLQAYSFPGNIEELFGLVRRATTQSITAEPKPGQSKAQSKGQPGSPGAEGAVQLDKDVFWVAAKSGDRFKVNLLSSLPLTRAFLRGEFFPEQLNHKFTKYAFAVVVLALFIGPQDREHNVFLNFFWDWWWPGIFILYPFLGRIWCAVCPFMIYGEIVQRWRESSGAQLLKWPRDAMEKQGGWFLFWLFAGILIWEEVWDLPQNAALSSCLLLLITFGAMVGSYFYERRIWCRYLCPVGGMNGLFAKLSMIELRARQGVCSGTCDTYHCYKGGPAEGEGVETGGCPVYSHPAQLTDNRNCVLCMTCLKACPHRSIEIRLRPPGIDLWTTHQATWYEVSLMFMLLGAVFLHRLPEIEADFGIPAALLAPKLPHIAASAAVLAAPGLAAWAADAAGRAALAAGGGGGVGAPAAFLNLSYGYLPLVWGATLAHYEAYLLGEAGTVLPAAARTFGLDALAPALPQVVAHPAVIAFVQGSTLAASAALALVLTRRLAGRPWAAVLPQCATIGLFTAGLWQLIVR
;
A
#
# COMPACT_ATOMS: atom_id res chain seq x y z
N MET A 1 27.95 -10.97 50.00
CA MET A 1 28.16 -12.29 50.62
C MET A 1 28.34 -13.33 49.52
N LEU A 2 29.21 -14.33 49.73
CA LEU A 2 29.61 -15.34 48.74
C LEU A 2 28.88 -16.68 48.94
N ARG A 3 28.62 -17.39 47.82
CA ARG A 3 28.47 -18.85 47.58
C ARG A 3 27.34 -19.08 46.55
N ALA A 4 27.45 -19.81 45.43
CA ALA A 4 28.29 -20.91 44.90
C ALA A 4 27.56 -22.28 44.86
N GLY A 5 27.65 -22.94 43.70
CA GLY A 5 27.20 -24.32 43.43
C GLY A 5 25.78 -24.47 42.84
N ALA A 6 25.47 -25.44 41.98
CA ALA A 6 26.34 -26.38 41.23
C ALA A 6 25.56 -26.98 40.03
N LEU A 7 26.26 -27.61 39.08
CA LEU A 7 25.67 -28.31 37.94
C LEU A 7 24.95 -29.62 38.33
N SER A 8 23.92 -29.98 37.57
CA SER A 8 23.45 -31.36 37.40
C SER A 8 22.93 -31.57 35.98
N ALA A 9 23.11 -32.77 35.44
CA ALA A 9 22.74 -33.14 34.07
C ALA A 9 22.12 -34.56 34.04
N ARG A 10 21.43 -34.89 32.93
CA ARG A 10 20.64 -36.12 32.65
C ARG A 10 19.22 -36.11 33.26
N ALA A 11 18.18 -36.65 32.62
CA ALA A 11 18.05 -37.23 31.27
C ALA A 11 16.59 -37.15 30.75
N CYS A 12 16.39 -37.60 29.51
CA CYS A 12 15.12 -37.66 28.77
C CYS A 12 13.90 -38.18 29.56
N GLY A 13 12.76 -37.53 29.36
CA GLY A 13 11.43 -38.05 29.68
C GLY A 13 10.38 -37.49 28.71
N ALA A 14 10.01 -38.27 27.69
CA ALA A 14 9.03 -37.85 26.69
C ALA A 14 7.59 -38.15 27.14
N ARG A 15 6.72 -37.12 27.08
CA ARG A 15 5.24 -37.07 27.05
C ARG A 15 4.93 -35.57 27.01
N GLY A 16 4.14 -34.99 26.12
CA GLY A 16 3.10 -35.52 25.24
C GLY A 16 2.03 -34.42 25.19
N GLY A 17 2.14 -33.50 24.23
CA GLY A 17 1.25 -32.34 24.08
C GLY A 17 0.89 -32.14 22.60
N PRO A 18 -0.34 -31.69 22.28
CA PRO A 18 -0.86 -31.76 20.93
C PRO A 18 -0.18 -30.77 19.98
N ALA A 19 0.13 -31.23 18.77
CA ALA A 19 0.63 -30.37 17.71
C ALA A 19 -0.45 -29.36 17.28
N PRO A 20 -0.10 -28.07 17.04
CA PRO A 20 -1.03 -27.14 16.42
C PRO A 20 -1.30 -27.55 14.98
N THR A 21 -2.59 -27.72 14.66
CA THR A 21 -3.07 -28.03 13.30
C THR A 21 -2.64 -26.94 12.32
N PRO A 22 -2.05 -27.27 11.15
CA PRO A 22 -1.76 -26.26 10.14
C PRO A 22 -3.08 -25.72 9.57
N LEU A 23 -3.37 -24.45 9.84
CA LEU A 23 -4.50 -23.73 9.27
C LEU A 23 -4.38 -23.70 7.74
N ALA A 24 -5.27 -24.41 7.06
CA ALA A 24 -5.30 -24.51 5.62
C ALA A 24 -5.46 -23.12 4.97
N ALA A 25 -4.42 -22.67 4.28
CA ALA A 25 -4.47 -21.48 3.45
C ALA A 25 -5.47 -21.70 2.30
N ARG A 26 -6.62 -21.00 2.34
CA ARG A 26 -7.57 -20.98 1.22
C ARG A 26 -6.92 -20.25 0.04
N HIS A 27 -6.39 -21.02 -0.91
CA HIS A 27 -6.05 -20.52 -2.24
C HIS A 27 -7.29 -19.87 -2.89
N PRO A 28 -7.17 -18.69 -3.51
CA PRO A 28 -8.19 -18.24 -4.45
C PRO A 28 -8.14 -19.15 -5.68
N ALA A 29 -9.27 -19.77 -6.03
CA ALA A 29 -9.36 -20.68 -7.16
C ALA A 29 -9.09 -19.95 -8.48
N ALA A 30 -8.02 -20.35 -9.18
CA ALA A 30 -7.75 -19.88 -10.53
C ALA A 30 -8.75 -20.55 -11.50
N VAL A 31 -9.68 -19.78 -12.04
CA VAL A 31 -10.58 -20.24 -13.10
C VAL A 31 -9.81 -20.35 -14.41
N ALA A 32 -9.23 -21.53 -14.65
CA ALA A 32 -8.56 -21.87 -15.90
C ALA A 32 -9.60 -22.22 -16.99
N ALA A 33 -9.99 -21.22 -17.79
CA ALA A 33 -10.79 -21.45 -18.99
C ALA A 33 -9.88 -21.78 -20.20
N PRO A 34 -10.13 -22.86 -20.96
CA PRO A 34 -9.26 -23.25 -22.07
C PRO A 34 -9.49 -22.35 -23.31
N LEU A 35 -8.46 -21.59 -23.70
CA LEU A 35 -8.45 -20.80 -24.93
C LEU A 35 -8.42 -21.71 -26.18
N ARG A 36 -9.60 -22.01 -26.72
CA ARG A 36 -9.72 -22.61 -28.07
C ARG A 36 -9.16 -21.65 -29.12
N ARG A 37 -8.08 -22.05 -29.81
CA ARG A 37 -7.70 -21.44 -31.09
C ARG A 37 -8.74 -21.79 -32.16
N ARG A 38 -9.27 -20.80 -32.87
CA ARG A 38 -9.95 -20.97 -34.17
C ARG A 38 -9.61 -19.78 -35.11
N PRO A 39 -9.72 -19.96 -36.44
CA PRO A 39 -8.93 -19.22 -37.42
C PRO A 39 -9.50 -17.85 -37.79
N LEU A 40 -8.70 -17.04 -38.50
CA LEU A 40 -9.16 -15.81 -39.16
C LEU A 40 -10.25 -16.16 -40.19
N ALA A 41 -11.36 -15.42 -40.13
CA ALA A 41 -12.37 -15.40 -41.18
C ALA A 41 -12.19 -14.15 -42.07
N ALA A 42 -12.51 -14.28 -43.36
CA ALA A 42 -12.34 -13.25 -44.36
C ALA A 42 -13.33 -12.07 -44.21
N ALA A 43 -12.95 -10.90 -44.74
CA ALA A 43 -13.84 -9.74 -44.90
C ALA A 43 -14.25 -9.58 -46.39
N PRO A 44 -15.52 -9.27 -46.69
CA PRO A 44 -15.98 -8.97 -48.05
C PRO A 44 -15.72 -7.50 -48.47
N GLY A 45 -15.74 -7.23 -49.78
CA GLY A 45 -15.59 -5.88 -50.37
C GLY A 45 -16.85 -4.99 -50.29
N LEU A 46 -17.03 -3.93 -51.09
CA LEU A 46 -16.28 -3.43 -52.25
C LEU A 46 -16.68 -1.96 -52.57
N ALA A 47 -16.10 -1.37 -53.64
CA ALA A 47 -16.43 -0.08 -54.30
C ALA A 47 -15.80 1.22 -53.70
N ALA A 48 -15.34 2.22 -54.48
CA ALA A 48 -15.33 2.43 -55.95
C ALA A 48 -14.06 3.19 -56.47
N ARG A 49 -13.85 3.15 -57.80
CA ARG A 49 -12.85 3.89 -58.62
C ARG A 49 -13.35 5.31 -58.99
N PRO A 50 -12.63 6.22 -59.72
CA PRO A 50 -11.47 6.05 -60.64
C PRO A 50 -10.26 7.00 -60.29
N ALA A 51 -9.27 7.40 -61.12
CA ALA A 51 -8.93 7.22 -62.55
C ALA A 51 -7.37 7.22 -62.80
N ALA A 52 -6.90 7.67 -63.98
CA ALA A 52 -5.49 7.98 -64.33
C ALA A 52 -5.42 9.32 -65.14
N PRO A 53 -4.27 9.91 -65.62
CA PRO A 53 -3.16 9.28 -66.36
C PRO A 53 -1.70 9.80 -66.10
N ARG A 54 -0.71 9.19 -66.77
CA ARG A 54 0.73 9.64 -66.90
C ARG A 54 0.91 10.57 -68.13
N PRO A 55 2.07 11.24 -68.31
CA PRO A 55 3.06 10.72 -69.31
C PRO A 55 4.58 11.07 -69.14
N ARG A 56 5.43 10.24 -69.79
CA ARG A 56 6.75 10.48 -70.48
C ARG A 56 7.91 11.17 -69.73
N ARG A 57 9.17 10.66 -69.68
CA ARG A 57 10.16 10.09 -70.66
C ARG A 57 11.05 11.13 -71.37
N SER A 58 12.36 11.09 -71.07
CA SER A 58 13.47 11.33 -72.01
C SER A 58 14.76 10.63 -71.52
N ALA A 59 15.51 10.02 -72.44
CA ALA A 59 16.90 9.53 -72.29
C ALA A 59 17.82 10.45 -73.14
N PRO A 60 19.11 10.18 -73.53
CA PRO A 60 19.78 8.86 -73.68
C PRO A 60 21.34 8.76 -73.49
N ILE A 61 21.89 7.53 -73.61
CA ILE A 61 23.24 7.13 -74.16
C ILE A 61 24.53 7.61 -73.41
N ALA A 62 25.63 6.85 -73.22
CA ALA A 62 26.17 5.63 -73.87
C ALA A 62 26.88 4.61 -72.94
N SER A 63 26.86 3.33 -73.36
CA SER A 63 27.92 2.26 -73.41
C SER A 63 29.03 2.12 -72.33
N ALA A 64 29.57 0.92 -72.03
CA ALA A 64 29.48 -0.41 -72.66
C ALA A 64 29.53 -1.52 -71.57
N ALA A 65 28.71 -2.58 -71.63
CA ALA A 65 29.02 -3.93 -72.19
C ALA A 65 29.91 -4.81 -71.27
N ALA A 66 29.60 -6.10 -71.00
CA ALA A 66 28.50 -6.95 -71.48
C ALA A 66 28.17 -8.12 -70.54
N ALA A 67 26.92 -8.62 -70.65
CA ALA A 67 26.43 -9.99 -70.38
C ALA A 67 26.62 -10.61 -68.97
N ALA A 68 25.75 -11.47 -68.47
CA ALA A 68 24.34 -11.85 -68.71
C ALA A 68 23.99 -12.74 -67.49
N ALA A 69 22.94 -12.48 -66.70
CA ALA A 69 21.56 -12.92 -66.95
C ALA A 69 21.43 -14.44 -67.14
N ASP A 70 20.50 -15.16 -66.52
CA ASP A 70 19.53 -14.88 -65.43
C ASP A 70 18.93 -16.26 -65.09
N ASP A 71 18.56 -16.56 -63.85
CA ASP A 71 17.79 -17.78 -63.58
C ASP A 71 17.08 -17.74 -62.22
N GLY A 72 15.84 -18.22 -62.19
CA GLY A 72 15.02 -18.22 -60.99
C GLY A 72 14.00 -19.34 -60.93
N ALA A 73 13.60 -19.64 -59.69
CA ALA A 73 12.40 -20.33 -59.24
C ALA A 73 12.34 -21.89 -59.28
N GLU A 74 12.32 -22.43 -58.06
CA GLU A 74 11.35 -23.41 -57.52
C GLU A 74 11.45 -24.93 -57.75
N SER A 75 10.88 -25.64 -56.75
CA SER A 75 10.42 -27.04 -56.64
C SER A 75 11.37 -28.14 -56.08
N ASP A 76 10.93 -28.68 -54.93
CA ASP A 76 11.14 -30.04 -54.38
C ASP A 76 10.22 -31.07 -55.11
N PRO A 77 10.29 -32.40 -54.85
CA PRO A 77 11.43 -33.28 -54.55
C PRO A 77 11.37 -34.62 -55.36
N GLU A 78 12.25 -35.58 -55.01
CA GLU A 78 12.21 -37.04 -55.33
C GLU A 78 12.13 -37.53 -56.79
N THR A 79 13.18 -38.21 -57.23
CA THR A 79 13.05 -39.47 -58.01
C THR A 79 14.32 -40.32 -57.89
N LEU A 80 14.16 -41.63 -57.64
CA LEU A 80 15.26 -42.59 -57.69
C LEU A 80 15.78 -42.75 -59.13
N ASN A 81 17.10 -42.88 -59.29
CA ASN A 81 17.68 -43.53 -60.46
C ASN A 81 18.84 -44.46 -60.04
N PRO A 82 18.63 -45.79 -60.02
CA PRO A 82 19.60 -46.76 -59.52
C PRO A 82 20.49 -47.33 -60.65
N ALA A 83 21.48 -46.55 -61.10
CA ALA A 83 22.47 -47.05 -62.07
C ALA A 83 23.78 -46.24 -62.02
N LEU A 84 24.74 -46.59 -61.15
CA LEU A 84 26.14 -46.19 -61.29
C LEU A 84 27.07 -47.18 -60.57
N ALA A 85 27.70 -48.04 -61.37
CA ALA A 85 28.94 -48.81 -61.13
C ALA A 85 29.22 -49.34 -59.70
N SER A 86 29.07 -50.65 -59.53
CA SER A 86 29.78 -51.45 -58.53
C SER A 86 31.29 -51.21 -58.59
N VAL A 87 31.94 -51.08 -57.44
CA VAL A 87 33.40 -51.06 -57.36
C VAL A 87 33.93 -52.44 -57.74
N ASP A 88 34.75 -52.51 -58.78
CA ASP A 88 35.33 -53.78 -59.24
C ASP A 88 36.54 -54.14 -58.36
N PHE A 89 36.36 -55.14 -57.48
CA PHE A 89 37.34 -55.57 -56.48
C PHE A 89 38.43 -56.52 -57.05
N ALA A 90 38.38 -56.86 -58.34
CA ALA A 90 39.11 -57.99 -58.93
C ALA A 90 40.60 -57.75 -59.29
N ASN A 91 41.36 -56.94 -58.54
CA ASN A 91 42.81 -56.75 -58.76
C ASN A 91 43.62 -56.71 -57.46
N ILE A 92 43.80 -57.89 -56.85
CA ILE A 92 44.46 -58.04 -55.55
C ILE A 92 46.00 -58.05 -55.69
N LYS A 93 46.66 -57.02 -55.17
CA LYS A 93 48.06 -57.13 -54.71
C LYS A 93 48.07 -57.59 -53.26
N VAL A 94 48.58 -58.80 -53.03
CA VAL A 94 48.68 -59.40 -51.68
C VAL A 94 49.56 -58.53 -50.78
N LEU A 95 49.04 -58.16 -49.60
CA LEU A 95 49.78 -57.46 -48.56
C LEU A 95 50.67 -58.43 -47.77
N ASN A 96 51.82 -57.94 -47.30
CA ASN A 96 52.54 -58.63 -46.23
C ASN A 96 51.76 -58.43 -44.91
N SER A 97 51.02 -59.46 -44.48
CA SER A 97 50.14 -59.43 -43.30
C SER A 97 50.86 -58.95 -42.04
N LYS A 98 52.16 -59.27 -41.87
CA LYS A 98 52.97 -58.81 -40.72
C LYS A 98 53.12 -57.29 -40.67
N ASN A 99 53.30 -56.63 -41.81
CA ASN A 99 53.39 -55.16 -41.87
C ASN A 99 52.04 -54.47 -41.63
N VAL A 100 50.93 -55.13 -41.95
CA VAL A 100 49.56 -54.64 -41.70
C VAL A 100 49.23 -54.81 -40.21
N TYR A 101 49.50 -55.98 -39.65
CA TYR A 101 49.38 -56.28 -38.22
C TYR A 101 50.14 -55.28 -37.34
N ASP A 102 51.43 -55.08 -37.62
CA ASP A 102 52.29 -54.14 -36.87
C ASP A 102 51.84 -52.68 -37.03
N TRP A 103 51.05 -52.35 -38.06
CA TRP A 103 50.45 -51.02 -38.24
C TRP A 103 49.14 -50.89 -37.45
N LEU A 104 48.21 -51.83 -37.61
CA LEU A 104 46.92 -51.84 -36.91
C LEU A 104 47.12 -51.75 -35.40
N ARG A 105 48.04 -52.56 -34.87
CA ARG A 105 48.31 -52.65 -33.42
C ARG A 105 48.92 -51.37 -32.80
N ARG A 106 49.37 -50.41 -33.62
CA ARG A 106 49.80 -49.07 -33.15
C ARG A 106 48.65 -48.07 -33.07
N TYR A 107 47.52 -48.35 -33.72
CA TYR A 107 46.34 -47.50 -33.68
C TYR A 107 45.45 -47.92 -32.51
N GLN A 108 45.15 -46.96 -31.63
CA GLN A 108 44.35 -47.17 -30.40
C GLN A 108 43.09 -48.06 -30.59
N PRO A 109 42.26 -47.91 -31.64
CA PRO A 109 41.06 -48.74 -31.85
C PRO A 109 41.31 -50.25 -32.06
N PHE A 110 42.55 -50.64 -32.39
CA PHE A 110 42.93 -52.06 -32.55
C PHE A 110 43.99 -52.49 -31.52
N ALA A 111 44.44 -51.57 -30.65
CA ALA A 111 45.43 -51.86 -29.61
C ALA A 111 44.81 -52.58 -28.40
N SER A 112 43.50 -52.45 -28.18
CA SER A 112 42.72 -53.11 -27.13
C SER A 112 42.25 -54.53 -27.49
N LEU A 113 42.30 -54.91 -28.77
CA LEU A 113 41.85 -56.22 -29.25
C LEU A 113 42.86 -57.34 -28.99
N SER A 114 42.39 -58.58 -28.89
CA SER A 114 43.25 -59.77 -28.86
C SER A 114 44.19 -59.84 -30.07
N ARG A 115 45.38 -60.43 -29.88
CA ARG A 115 46.40 -60.49 -30.95
C ARG A 115 45.88 -61.26 -32.16
N GLU A 116 45.07 -62.26 -31.91
CA GLU A 116 44.48 -63.17 -32.87
C GLU A 116 43.42 -62.45 -33.70
N ALA A 117 42.59 -61.58 -33.09
CA ALA A 117 41.62 -60.76 -33.83
C ALA A 117 42.30 -59.73 -34.74
N VAL A 118 43.38 -59.07 -34.29
CA VAL A 118 44.13 -58.11 -35.13
C VAL A 118 44.83 -58.83 -36.29
N GLN A 119 45.28 -60.07 -36.10
CA GLN A 119 45.86 -60.91 -37.15
C GLN A 119 44.81 -61.29 -38.21
N GLU A 120 43.62 -61.74 -37.80
CA GLU A 120 42.51 -62.05 -38.70
C GLU A 120 42.07 -60.83 -39.53
N ILE A 121 42.01 -59.63 -38.93
CA ILE A 121 41.75 -58.38 -39.67
C ILE A 121 42.86 -58.10 -40.69
N ALA A 122 44.13 -58.25 -40.30
CA ALA A 122 45.28 -57.98 -41.17
C ALA A 122 45.36 -58.94 -42.38
N GLU A 123 44.85 -60.17 -42.25
CA GLU A 123 44.81 -61.17 -43.32
C GLU A 123 43.63 -60.96 -44.29
N LEU A 124 42.52 -60.36 -43.83
CA LEU A 124 41.36 -60.02 -44.65
C LEU A 124 41.50 -58.68 -45.40
N MET A 125 42.54 -57.89 -45.12
CA MET A 125 42.75 -56.57 -45.73
C MET A 125 43.32 -56.64 -47.16
N GLN A 126 42.64 -55.97 -48.09
CA GLN A 126 43.00 -55.86 -49.51
C GLN A 126 43.43 -54.43 -49.85
N VAL A 127 44.36 -54.24 -50.79
CA VAL A 127 44.76 -52.90 -51.28
C VAL A 127 43.94 -52.51 -52.49
N GLN A 128 43.41 -51.30 -52.49
CA GLN A 128 42.86 -50.67 -53.70
C GLN A 128 43.47 -49.28 -53.89
N LEU A 129 43.87 -48.97 -55.12
CA LEU A 129 44.30 -47.62 -55.52
C LEU A 129 43.12 -46.92 -56.19
N VAL A 130 42.73 -45.75 -55.67
CA VAL A 130 41.58 -45.00 -56.15
C VAL A 130 42.01 -43.63 -56.67
N SER A 131 41.50 -43.24 -57.84
CA SER A 131 41.72 -41.94 -58.45
C SER A 131 40.95 -40.81 -57.74
N SER A 132 41.50 -39.59 -57.80
CA SER A 132 40.82 -38.39 -57.29
C SER A 132 39.44 -38.21 -57.92
N GLY A 133 38.47 -37.75 -57.13
CA GLY A 133 37.09 -37.52 -57.56
C GLY A 133 36.17 -38.74 -57.43
N THR A 134 36.69 -39.94 -57.16
CA THR A 134 35.87 -41.15 -56.93
C THR A 134 35.12 -41.05 -55.60
N VAL A 135 33.81 -41.34 -55.61
CA VAL A 135 33.00 -41.45 -54.38
C VAL A 135 33.15 -42.86 -53.83
N LEU A 136 33.71 -42.99 -52.63
CA LEU A 136 33.89 -44.27 -51.95
C LEU A 136 32.58 -44.75 -51.31
N GLN A 137 31.76 -43.80 -50.83
CA GLN A 137 30.42 -44.06 -50.32
C GLN A 137 29.58 -42.78 -50.19
N ARG A 138 28.28 -42.94 -49.98
CA ARG A 138 27.32 -41.85 -49.72
C ARG A 138 26.61 -42.07 -48.38
N VAL A 139 26.27 -40.98 -47.68
CA VAL A 139 25.41 -40.99 -46.48
C VAL A 139 24.17 -41.85 -46.72
N GLY A 140 23.87 -42.77 -45.80
CA GLY A 140 22.68 -43.62 -45.83
C GLY A 140 22.74 -44.82 -46.78
N GLY A 141 23.77 -44.94 -47.63
CA GLY A 141 24.01 -46.16 -48.40
C GLY A 141 24.45 -47.32 -47.49
N GLN A 142 24.18 -48.55 -47.87
CA GLN A 142 24.73 -49.73 -47.17
C GLN A 142 26.26 -49.78 -47.40
N PRO A 143 27.09 -49.83 -46.36
CA PRO A 143 28.54 -49.88 -46.53
C PRO A 143 28.99 -51.24 -47.08
N GLU A 144 29.78 -51.22 -48.17
CA GLU A 144 30.25 -52.43 -48.87
C GLU A 144 31.60 -52.95 -48.33
N ALA A 145 32.37 -52.11 -47.64
CA ALA A 145 33.65 -52.48 -47.04
C ALA A 145 34.01 -51.58 -45.84
N PHE A 146 34.79 -52.12 -44.91
CA PHE A 146 35.50 -51.36 -43.89
C PHE A 146 36.73 -50.70 -44.55
N ILE A 147 36.91 -49.39 -44.39
CA ILE A 147 37.88 -48.60 -45.15
C ILE A 147 38.93 -47.97 -44.24
N VAL A 148 40.20 -48.17 -44.58
CA VAL A 148 41.35 -47.51 -43.96
C VAL A 148 42.14 -46.73 -45.01
N VAL A 149 42.33 -45.43 -44.80
CA VAL A 149 43.14 -44.57 -45.70
C VAL A 149 44.61 -44.79 -45.39
N ARG A 150 45.39 -45.38 -46.31
CA ARG A 150 46.81 -45.69 -46.07
C ARG A 150 47.76 -44.57 -46.55
N GLN A 151 47.44 -43.94 -47.67
CA GLN A 151 48.14 -42.80 -48.27
C GLN A 151 47.15 -41.95 -49.08
N GLY A 152 47.37 -40.64 -49.17
CA GLY A 152 46.46 -39.69 -49.84
C GLY A 152 45.44 -39.05 -48.89
N VAL A 153 44.54 -38.24 -49.46
CA VAL A 153 43.52 -37.46 -48.74
C VAL A 153 42.13 -37.78 -49.30
N VAL A 154 41.17 -38.00 -48.39
CA VAL A 154 39.74 -38.09 -48.71
C VAL A 154 39.00 -36.88 -48.15
N ARG A 155 37.93 -36.46 -48.81
CA ARG A 155 37.02 -35.42 -48.36
C ARG A 155 35.74 -36.07 -47.83
N VAL A 156 35.39 -35.73 -46.60
CA VAL A 156 34.30 -36.29 -45.81
C VAL A 156 33.22 -35.24 -45.63
N GLN A 157 31.97 -35.59 -45.90
CA GLN A 157 30.80 -34.76 -45.63
C GLN A 157 29.84 -35.54 -44.72
N ASP A 158 29.79 -35.16 -43.45
CA ASP A 158 28.89 -35.71 -42.45
C ASP A 158 27.50 -35.05 -42.51
N ARG A 159 26.49 -35.76 -42.01
CA ARG A 159 25.11 -35.32 -41.90
C ARG A 159 24.88 -34.23 -40.83
N THR A 160 25.84 -33.99 -39.92
CA THR A 160 25.66 -33.12 -38.76
C THR A 160 26.52 -31.84 -38.73
N THR A 161 27.41 -31.64 -39.71
CA THR A 161 28.22 -30.41 -39.85
C THR A 161 27.65 -29.48 -40.91
N THR A 162 26.85 -28.50 -40.46
CA THR A 162 26.36 -27.39 -41.28
C THR A 162 26.99 -26.08 -40.85
N ASN A 163 27.31 -25.22 -41.81
CA ASN A 163 27.64 -23.82 -41.54
C ASN A 163 26.38 -23.08 -41.04
N ALA A 164 26.56 -21.87 -40.50
CA ALA A 164 25.45 -21.00 -40.08
C ALA A 164 24.42 -20.72 -41.20
N ASP A 165 24.85 -20.86 -42.47
CA ASP A 165 24.05 -20.65 -43.68
C ASP A 165 23.37 -21.93 -44.19
N GLY A 166 23.48 -23.06 -43.46
CA GLY A 166 22.86 -24.35 -43.80
C GLY A 166 23.64 -25.24 -44.78
N SER A 167 24.74 -24.77 -45.37
CA SER A 167 25.59 -25.58 -46.27
C SER A 167 26.41 -26.63 -45.50
N ALA A 168 26.44 -27.87 -45.98
CA ALA A 168 27.24 -28.95 -45.39
C ALA A 168 28.76 -28.69 -45.52
N THR A 169 29.48 -28.70 -44.40
CA THR A 169 30.93 -28.50 -44.38
C THR A 169 31.66 -29.79 -44.77
N ALA A 170 32.68 -29.68 -45.63
CA ALA A 170 33.48 -30.81 -46.06
C ALA A 170 34.85 -30.78 -45.37
N VAL A 171 35.19 -31.84 -44.64
CA VAL A 171 36.45 -31.98 -43.89
C VAL A 171 37.40 -32.88 -44.68
N GLU A 172 38.69 -32.52 -44.76
CA GLU A 172 39.70 -33.36 -45.38
C GLU A 172 40.39 -34.25 -44.35
N ALA A 173 40.45 -35.55 -44.64
CA ALA A 173 40.94 -36.60 -43.77
C ALA A 173 42.10 -37.36 -44.45
N GLY A 174 43.21 -37.50 -43.71
CA GLY A 174 44.47 -38.04 -44.24
C GLY A 174 44.72 -39.52 -43.90
N PRO A 175 45.96 -40.00 -44.08
CA PRO A 175 46.37 -41.36 -43.73
C PRO A 175 46.11 -41.69 -42.25
N GLY A 176 45.59 -42.90 -42.00
CA GLY A 176 45.17 -43.36 -40.67
C GLY A 176 43.66 -43.24 -40.40
N SER A 177 42.91 -42.58 -41.28
CA SER A 177 41.44 -42.44 -41.16
C SER A 177 40.71 -43.76 -41.38
N LEU A 178 39.71 -44.06 -40.56
CA LEU A 178 38.92 -45.29 -40.55
C LEU A 178 37.44 -44.96 -40.83
N PHE A 179 36.77 -45.73 -41.68
CA PHE A 179 35.35 -45.56 -42.01
C PHE A 179 34.60 -46.90 -42.00
N ASN A 180 33.31 -46.87 -41.64
CA ASN A 180 32.35 -47.99 -41.68
C ASN A 180 32.51 -49.09 -40.63
N LEU A 181 33.44 -48.97 -39.70
CA LEU A 181 33.66 -50.00 -38.67
C LEU A 181 32.40 -50.23 -37.84
N SER A 182 31.84 -49.15 -37.30
CA SER A 182 30.64 -49.20 -36.46
C SER A 182 29.40 -49.54 -37.28
N GLU A 183 29.28 -48.97 -38.48
CA GLU A 183 28.13 -49.13 -39.36
C GLU A 183 27.99 -50.57 -39.86
N LEU A 184 29.10 -51.23 -40.25
CA LEU A 184 29.09 -52.64 -40.66
C LEU A 184 28.76 -53.59 -39.52
N ILE A 185 29.30 -53.33 -38.32
CA ILE A 185 29.08 -54.17 -37.14
C ILE A 185 27.65 -54.02 -36.61
N LEU A 186 27.04 -52.84 -36.74
CA LEU A 186 25.68 -52.54 -36.28
C LEU A 186 24.60 -52.68 -37.38
N GLY A 187 24.97 -53.03 -38.62
CA GLY A 187 24.04 -53.16 -39.75
C GLY A 187 23.40 -51.85 -40.20
N GLN A 188 24.08 -50.71 -39.98
CA GLN A 188 23.57 -49.37 -40.27
C GLN A 188 24.10 -48.85 -41.62
N GLY A 189 23.36 -47.92 -42.24
CA GLY A 189 23.84 -47.19 -43.41
C GLY A 189 24.98 -46.22 -43.05
N ALA A 190 25.87 -45.94 -44.00
CA ALA A 190 27.05 -45.10 -43.80
C ALA A 190 26.72 -43.70 -43.25
N SER A 191 27.47 -43.26 -42.23
CA SER A 191 27.27 -41.97 -41.56
C SER A 191 27.60 -40.75 -42.42
N ALA A 192 28.66 -40.84 -43.23
CA ALA A 192 29.23 -39.74 -44.02
C ALA A 192 29.45 -40.11 -45.50
N THR A 193 29.32 -39.14 -46.40
CA THR A 193 29.76 -39.27 -47.80
C THR A 193 31.27 -39.07 -47.85
N VAL A 194 32.00 -40.03 -48.44
CA VAL A 194 33.46 -39.99 -48.53
C VAL A 194 33.89 -40.02 -49.99
N ARG A 195 34.74 -39.07 -50.39
CA ARG A 195 35.22 -38.91 -51.77
C ARG A 195 36.74 -38.76 -51.80
N ALA A 196 37.43 -39.42 -52.71
CA ALA A 196 38.87 -39.23 -52.88
C ALA A 196 39.18 -37.80 -53.34
N ALA A 197 40.03 -37.07 -52.60
CA ALA A 197 40.45 -35.71 -52.95
C ALA A 197 41.76 -35.72 -53.75
N SER A 198 42.72 -36.56 -53.35
CA SER A 198 43.90 -36.93 -54.15
C SER A 198 43.71 -38.33 -54.77
N PRO A 199 44.68 -38.87 -55.53
CA PRO A 199 44.87 -40.30 -55.61
C PRO A 199 45.07 -40.86 -54.19
N VAL A 200 44.40 -41.96 -53.85
CA VAL A 200 44.38 -42.54 -52.50
C VAL A 200 44.68 -44.03 -52.56
N THR A 201 45.54 -44.51 -51.66
CA THR A 201 45.74 -45.94 -51.41
C THR A 201 44.89 -46.33 -50.20
N LEU A 202 43.92 -47.22 -50.42
CA LEU A 202 43.03 -47.75 -49.39
C LEU A 202 43.45 -49.16 -48.99
N TRP A 203 43.21 -49.49 -47.72
CA TRP A 203 43.10 -50.87 -47.25
C TRP A 203 41.63 -51.14 -46.92
N LEU A 204 41.11 -52.26 -47.43
CA LEU A 204 39.68 -52.59 -47.42
C LEU A 204 39.45 -53.98 -46.86
N VAL A 205 38.43 -54.15 -46.01
CA VAL A 205 37.88 -55.47 -45.64
C VAL A 205 36.44 -55.54 -46.15
N PRO A 206 36.07 -56.51 -47.02
CA PRO A 206 34.70 -56.64 -47.53
C PRO A 206 33.67 -56.78 -46.40
N ALA A 207 32.48 -56.20 -46.59
CA ALA A 207 31.42 -56.15 -45.57
C ALA A 207 31.06 -57.53 -45.01
N ASP A 208 30.90 -58.53 -45.86
CA ASP A 208 30.51 -59.88 -45.43
C ASP A 208 31.59 -60.57 -44.59
N ALA A 209 32.87 -60.37 -44.96
CA ALA A 209 34.01 -60.85 -44.19
C ALA A 209 34.11 -60.15 -42.82
N MET A 210 33.87 -58.83 -42.78
CA MET A 210 33.88 -58.06 -41.53
C MET A 210 32.72 -58.42 -40.60
N ARG A 211 31.51 -58.67 -41.16
CA ARG A 211 30.35 -59.13 -40.39
C ARG A 211 30.56 -60.56 -39.85
N ALA A 212 31.12 -61.47 -40.65
CA ALA A 212 31.48 -62.82 -40.19
C ALA A 212 32.52 -62.79 -39.07
N LEU A 213 33.53 -61.91 -39.17
CA LEU A 213 34.54 -61.73 -38.14
C LEU A 213 33.93 -61.20 -36.83
N ALA A 214 33.07 -60.18 -36.90
CA ALA A 214 32.38 -59.63 -35.74
C ALA A 214 31.44 -60.63 -35.05
N ALA A 215 30.80 -61.53 -35.82
CA ALA A 215 29.98 -62.61 -35.26
C ALA A 215 30.81 -63.65 -34.47
N ASN A 216 32.04 -63.92 -34.91
CA ASN A 216 32.94 -64.88 -34.27
C ASN A 216 33.80 -64.28 -33.14
N ARG A 217 33.91 -62.94 -33.05
CA ARG A 217 34.77 -62.21 -32.11
C ARG A 217 34.00 -61.12 -31.35
N PRO A 218 33.33 -61.45 -30.21
CA PRO A 218 32.51 -60.49 -29.46
C PRO A 218 33.27 -59.28 -28.88
N GLU A 219 34.61 -59.36 -28.78
CA GLU A 219 35.49 -58.24 -28.42
C GLU A 219 35.30 -57.02 -29.34
N LEU A 220 35.07 -57.25 -30.65
CA LEU A 220 34.86 -56.17 -31.63
C LEU A 220 33.57 -55.38 -31.39
N LEU A 221 32.51 -56.05 -30.92
CA LEU A 221 31.22 -55.43 -30.60
C LEU A 221 31.33 -54.52 -29.35
N LEU A 222 32.14 -54.92 -28.36
CA LEU A 222 32.32 -54.18 -27.11
C LEU A 222 33.07 -52.86 -27.31
N GLU A 223 34.16 -52.87 -28.09
CA GLU A 223 34.97 -51.68 -28.39
C GLU A 223 34.17 -50.63 -29.18
N VAL A 224 33.39 -51.06 -30.17
CA VAL A 224 32.47 -50.18 -30.92
C VAL A 224 31.42 -49.55 -30.00
N GLY A 225 30.83 -50.33 -29.08
CA GLY A 225 29.84 -49.82 -28.13
C GLY A 225 30.41 -48.76 -27.15
N LEU A 226 31.63 -48.98 -26.64
CA LEU A 226 32.30 -48.03 -25.76
C LEU A 226 32.57 -46.69 -26.45
N ARG A 227 33.01 -46.72 -27.71
CA ARG A 227 33.38 -45.53 -28.46
C ARG A 227 32.17 -44.62 -28.77
N ILE A 228 31.04 -45.22 -29.15
CA ILE A 228 29.78 -44.50 -29.38
C ILE A 228 29.28 -43.79 -28.10
N SER A 229 29.42 -44.44 -26.94
CA SER A 229 29.02 -43.87 -25.64
C SER A 229 29.82 -42.60 -25.29
N GLN A 230 31.13 -42.58 -25.59
CA GLN A 230 32.00 -41.43 -25.32
C GLN A 230 31.64 -40.20 -26.19
N GLU A 231 31.40 -40.41 -27.49
CA GLU A 231 31.00 -39.32 -28.40
C GLU A 231 29.63 -38.72 -28.05
N MET A 232 28.65 -39.56 -27.69
CA MET A 232 27.33 -39.09 -27.24
C MET A 232 27.43 -38.26 -25.96
N THR A 233 28.24 -38.70 -24.99
CA THR A 233 28.44 -37.98 -23.72
C THR A 233 29.00 -36.57 -23.93
N GLY A 234 29.97 -36.42 -24.83
CA GLY A 234 30.54 -35.12 -25.18
C GLY A 234 29.51 -34.13 -25.74
N ARG A 235 28.67 -34.58 -26.68
CA ARG A 235 27.63 -33.73 -27.32
C ARG A 235 26.52 -33.34 -26.33
N VAL A 236 26.09 -34.25 -25.45
CA VAL A 236 25.09 -33.95 -24.41
C VAL A 236 25.62 -32.92 -23.41
N ASN A 237 26.88 -33.04 -22.99
CA ASN A 237 27.49 -32.09 -22.05
C ASN A 237 27.59 -30.66 -22.63
N PHE A 238 27.87 -30.52 -23.93
CA PHE A 238 27.89 -29.21 -24.58
C PHE A 238 26.48 -28.57 -24.62
N MET A 239 25.48 -29.29 -25.13
CA MET A 239 24.10 -28.75 -25.23
C MET A 239 23.46 -28.48 -23.87
N THR A 240 23.81 -29.25 -22.83
CA THR A 240 23.31 -28.99 -21.48
C THR A 240 23.96 -27.76 -20.84
N ALA A 241 25.24 -27.47 -21.12
CA ALA A 241 25.89 -26.24 -20.66
C ALA A 241 25.27 -24.98 -21.30
N GLU A 242 25.08 -24.96 -22.62
CA GLU A 242 24.46 -23.84 -23.33
C GLU A 242 23.02 -23.57 -22.84
N LYS A 243 22.22 -24.64 -22.70
CA LYS A 243 20.86 -24.55 -22.16
C LYS A 243 20.84 -24.05 -20.71
N GLN A 244 21.76 -24.51 -19.86
CA GLN A 244 21.86 -24.04 -18.48
C GLN A 244 22.16 -22.54 -18.39
N GLU A 245 22.97 -22.01 -19.32
CA GLU A 245 23.33 -20.60 -19.31
C GLU A 245 22.18 -19.69 -19.76
N GLU A 246 21.44 -20.06 -20.81
CA GLU A 246 20.24 -19.30 -21.21
C GLU A 246 19.12 -19.44 -20.14
N GLU A 247 18.99 -20.59 -19.47
CA GLU A 247 18.10 -20.72 -18.30
C GLU A 247 18.52 -19.80 -17.13
N ARG A 248 19.82 -19.66 -16.85
CA ARG A 248 20.33 -18.71 -15.82
C ARG A 248 20.00 -17.28 -16.20
N ARG A 249 20.27 -16.89 -17.45
CA ARG A 249 19.94 -15.58 -18.01
C ARG A 249 18.46 -15.27 -17.89
N GLN A 250 17.59 -16.18 -18.31
CA GLN A 250 16.14 -16.01 -18.24
C GLN A 250 15.66 -15.88 -16.79
N ARG A 251 16.19 -16.70 -15.87
CA ARG A 251 15.89 -16.60 -14.42
C ARG A 251 16.37 -15.29 -13.81
N ALA A 252 17.54 -14.77 -14.22
CA ALA A 252 18.09 -13.51 -13.72
C ALA A 252 17.32 -12.27 -14.21
N LEU A 253 16.87 -12.26 -15.47
CA LEU A 253 16.16 -11.12 -16.06
C LEU A 253 14.64 -11.12 -15.79
N SER A 254 14.04 -12.31 -15.60
CA SER A 254 12.59 -12.51 -15.39
C SER A 254 11.93 -11.54 -14.39
N PRO A 255 12.46 -11.30 -13.16
CA PRO A 255 11.81 -10.45 -12.17
C PRO A 255 11.70 -8.97 -12.56
N TYR A 256 12.47 -8.54 -13.56
CA TYR A 256 12.69 -7.14 -13.91
C TYR A 256 12.24 -6.80 -15.34
N LEU A 257 11.76 -7.79 -16.10
CA LEU A 257 11.50 -7.65 -17.54
C LEU A 257 10.27 -6.77 -17.83
N VAL A 258 10.45 -5.74 -18.66
CA VAL A 258 9.36 -4.89 -19.17
C VAL A 258 9.02 -5.34 -20.59
N SER A 259 7.89 -6.03 -20.75
CA SER A 259 7.49 -6.64 -22.03
C SER A 259 6.91 -5.66 -23.06
N ALA A 260 6.30 -4.56 -22.61
CA ALA A 260 5.66 -3.54 -23.46
C ALA A 260 5.57 -2.18 -22.73
N PRO A 261 5.49 -1.05 -23.46
CA PRO A 261 5.17 0.24 -22.86
C PRO A 261 3.68 0.26 -22.50
N LYS A 262 3.32 0.76 -21.30
CA LYS A 262 1.93 0.80 -20.82
C LYS A 262 1.02 1.61 -21.75
N ARG A 263 1.53 2.73 -22.32
CA ARG A 263 0.82 3.56 -23.29
C ARG A 263 1.73 4.57 -23.99
N GLY A 264 1.26 5.12 -25.11
CA GLY A 264 1.86 6.31 -25.75
C GLY A 264 1.56 7.63 -25.01
N ILE A 265 2.21 8.71 -25.44
CA ILE A 265 1.93 10.07 -24.95
C ILE A 265 0.60 10.55 -25.52
N ILE A 266 -0.33 10.91 -24.63
CA ILE A 266 -1.68 11.41 -24.92
C ILE A 266 -1.72 12.90 -24.58
N GLY A 267 -2.49 13.68 -25.35
CA GLY A 267 -2.60 15.13 -25.21
C GLY A 267 -2.35 15.87 -26.52
N THR A 268 -3.11 16.93 -26.74
CA THR A 268 -3.02 17.84 -27.90
C THR A 268 -2.20 19.11 -27.62
N SER A 269 -1.69 19.29 -26.39
CA SER A 269 -0.90 20.47 -26.04
C SER A 269 0.47 20.52 -26.73
N LYS A 270 1.00 21.74 -26.92
CA LYS A 270 2.39 21.98 -27.36
C LYS A 270 3.43 21.26 -26.48
N TYR A 271 3.11 21.03 -25.21
CA TYR A 271 3.94 20.26 -24.28
C TYR A 271 3.97 18.77 -24.62
N ALA A 272 2.81 18.16 -24.89
CA ALA A 272 2.71 16.76 -25.32
C ALA A 272 3.40 16.54 -26.68
N GLU A 273 3.25 17.47 -27.63
CA GLU A 273 3.95 17.41 -28.93
C GLU A 273 5.47 17.50 -28.78
N ARG A 274 5.98 18.45 -27.99
CA ARG A 274 7.42 18.58 -27.71
C ARG A 274 7.98 17.30 -27.07
N LEU A 275 7.25 16.73 -26.10
CA LEU A 275 7.65 15.49 -25.44
C LEU A 275 7.69 14.30 -26.43
N ARG A 276 6.71 14.17 -27.32
CA ARG A 276 6.74 13.15 -28.40
C ARG A 276 7.97 13.31 -29.30
N LYS A 277 8.28 14.55 -29.73
CA LYS A 277 9.46 14.84 -30.57
C LYS A 277 10.76 14.47 -29.86
N GLN A 278 10.90 14.78 -28.57
CA GLN A 278 12.07 14.40 -27.76
C GLN A 278 12.22 12.88 -27.61
N ILE A 279 11.13 12.14 -27.33
CA ILE A 279 11.14 10.68 -27.25
C ILE A 279 11.56 10.06 -28.59
N VAL A 280 11.00 10.53 -29.71
CA VAL A 280 11.35 10.02 -31.05
C VAL A 280 12.81 10.31 -31.41
N ALA A 281 13.33 11.50 -31.07
CA ALA A 281 14.74 11.83 -31.26
C ALA A 281 15.66 10.90 -30.46
N ALA A 282 15.39 10.72 -29.16
CA ALA A 282 16.15 9.82 -28.29
C ALA A 282 16.05 8.34 -28.71
N ALA A 283 14.90 7.92 -29.26
CA ALA A 283 14.69 6.56 -29.74
C ALA A 283 15.44 6.26 -31.05
N ARG A 284 15.56 7.25 -31.94
CA ARG A 284 16.27 7.14 -33.23
C ARG A 284 17.78 7.38 -33.15
N ASP A 285 18.28 7.76 -31.98
CA ASP A 285 19.72 7.95 -31.74
C ASP A 285 20.52 6.66 -32.01
N THR A 286 21.38 6.71 -33.03
CA THR A 286 22.26 5.62 -33.45
C THR A 286 23.39 5.35 -32.47
N GLU A 287 23.83 6.36 -31.72
CA GLU A 287 24.87 6.23 -30.69
C GLU A 287 24.32 5.65 -29.38
N ARG A 288 23.00 5.43 -29.29
CA ARG A 288 22.28 4.85 -28.14
C ARG A 288 22.62 5.54 -26.82
N LYS A 289 22.82 6.86 -26.82
CA LYS A 289 23.23 7.65 -25.65
C LYS A 289 22.31 7.41 -24.45
N PRO A 290 22.86 7.52 -23.22
CA PRO A 290 22.05 7.48 -22.01
C PRO A 290 20.99 8.58 -22.03
N VAL A 291 19.83 8.34 -21.41
CA VAL A 291 18.71 9.30 -21.40
C VAL A 291 18.21 9.52 -19.98
N LEU A 292 18.13 10.77 -19.52
CA LEU A 292 17.59 11.14 -18.22
C LEU A 292 16.21 11.78 -18.36
N VAL A 293 15.18 11.04 -17.96
CA VAL A 293 13.78 11.50 -17.93
C VAL A 293 13.48 12.07 -16.54
N PHE A 294 13.32 13.39 -16.42
CA PHE A 294 13.09 14.03 -15.12
C PHE A 294 11.82 14.88 -15.08
N GLY A 295 11.25 15.02 -13.88
CA GLY A 295 10.02 15.78 -13.62
C GLY A 295 9.28 15.22 -12.41
N GLU A 296 8.26 15.93 -11.94
CA GLU A 296 7.51 15.64 -10.71
C GLU A 296 7.02 14.17 -10.52
N PRO A 297 6.67 13.79 -9.27
CA PRO A 297 6.00 12.52 -8.97
C PRO A 297 4.74 12.29 -9.81
N GLY A 298 4.42 11.03 -10.10
CA GLY A 298 3.19 10.65 -10.80
C GLY A 298 3.13 10.95 -12.30
N LEU A 299 4.24 11.34 -12.94
CA LEU A 299 4.32 11.62 -14.38
C LEU A 299 4.57 10.38 -15.27
N MET A 300 4.56 9.16 -14.70
CA MET A 300 4.85 7.90 -15.42
C MET A 300 6.20 7.89 -16.17
N LYS A 301 7.27 8.38 -15.52
CA LYS A 301 8.59 8.58 -16.14
C LYS A 301 9.21 7.28 -16.70
N SER A 302 9.03 6.13 -16.05
CA SER A 302 9.52 4.85 -16.58
C SER A 302 8.79 4.39 -17.84
N ASN A 303 7.50 4.71 -18.00
CA ASN A 303 6.79 4.49 -19.27
C ASN A 303 7.37 5.36 -20.40
N ILE A 304 7.81 6.59 -20.09
CA ILE A 304 8.49 7.47 -21.06
C ILE A 304 9.84 6.86 -21.48
N ALA A 305 10.61 6.33 -20.52
CA ALA A 305 11.84 5.59 -20.82
C ALA A 305 11.57 4.32 -21.67
N ALA A 306 10.55 3.54 -21.33
CA ALA A 306 10.14 2.38 -22.14
C ALA A 306 9.78 2.75 -23.58
N LEU A 307 9.09 3.87 -23.80
CA LEU A 307 8.80 4.38 -25.16
C LEU A 307 10.08 4.72 -25.96
N VAL A 308 11.16 5.18 -25.30
CA VAL A 308 12.47 5.38 -25.96
C VAL A 308 13.07 4.05 -26.42
N HIS A 309 12.99 3.00 -25.60
CA HIS A 309 13.46 1.66 -25.99
C HIS A 309 12.63 1.07 -27.13
N PHE A 310 11.31 0.99 -26.99
CA PHE A 310 10.42 0.37 -27.98
C PHE A 310 10.29 1.16 -29.30
N GLY A 311 10.63 2.45 -29.30
CA GLY A 311 10.77 3.26 -30.50
C GLY A 311 12.12 3.09 -31.22
N SER A 312 13.09 2.39 -30.64
CA SER A 312 14.45 2.24 -31.17
C SER A 312 14.62 1.02 -32.08
N GLY A 313 15.73 0.97 -32.82
CA GLY A 313 16.08 -0.20 -33.65
C GLY A 313 16.21 -1.51 -32.86
N ARG A 314 16.50 -1.45 -31.55
CA ARG A 314 16.65 -2.63 -30.67
C ARG A 314 15.40 -2.95 -29.83
N ARG A 315 14.21 -2.52 -30.27
CA ARG A 315 12.89 -2.81 -29.64
C ARG A 315 12.52 -4.30 -29.43
N ARG A 316 13.33 -5.24 -29.94
CA ARG A 316 13.18 -6.70 -29.74
C ARG A 316 14.12 -7.25 -28.64
N GLY A 317 15.08 -6.45 -28.15
CA GLY A 317 15.98 -6.86 -27.08
C GLY A 317 15.30 -6.76 -25.70
N PRO A 318 15.92 -7.32 -24.65
CA PRO A 318 15.36 -7.23 -23.30
C PRO A 318 15.41 -5.79 -22.78
N LEU A 319 14.28 -5.35 -22.23
CA LEU A 319 14.14 -4.13 -21.43
C LEU A 319 13.93 -4.53 -19.96
N VAL A 320 14.68 -3.91 -19.06
CA VAL A 320 14.75 -4.27 -17.64
C VAL A 320 14.55 -3.01 -16.80
N GLU A 321 13.66 -3.02 -15.81
CA GLU A 321 13.41 -1.88 -14.91
C GLU A 321 13.77 -2.25 -13.47
N ILE A 322 14.56 -1.37 -12.82
CA ILE A 322 15.00 -1.54 -11.43
C ILE A 322 14.79 -0.23 -10.65
N GLU A 323 14.23 -0.37 -9.45
CA GLU A 323 13.93 0.75 -8.55
C GLU A 323 15.15 1.09 -7.69
N CYS A 324 15.60 2.34 -7.72
CA CYS A 324 16.78 2.79 -6.97
C CYS A 324 16.44 3.36 -5.58
N SER A 325 15.17 3.62 -5.26
CA SER A 325 14.77 4.09 -3.93
C SER A 325 14.80 2.97 -2.88
N ASN A 326 15.09 3.34 -1.64
CA ASN A 326 15.04 2.49 -0.43
C ASN A 326 15.91 1.21 -0.44
N ARG A 327 16.90 1.11 -1.34
CA ARG A 327 17.86 -0.01 -1.38
C ARG A 327 19.24 0.40 -0.84
N PRO A 328 19.94 -0.44 -0.04
CA PRO A 328 21.33 -0.21 0.31
C PRO A 328 22.21 -0.16 -0.94
N GLY A 329 23.15 0.80 -1.00
CA GLY A 329 23.96 1.05 -2.20
C GLY A 329 24.70 -0.20 -2.71
N ASP A 330 25.32 -0.95 -1.80
CA ASP A 330 26.08 -2.17 -2.12
C ASP A 330 25.20 -3.32 -2.63
N SER A 331 23.90 -3.32 -2.31
CA SER A 331 22.94 -4.30 -2.83
C SER A 331 22.53 -3.94 -4.26
N LEU A 332 22.24 -2.66 -4.52
CA LEU A 332 21.89 -2.17 -5.84
C LEU A 332 23.08 -2.33 -6.82
N LEU A 333 24.31 -2.01 -6.39
CA LEU A 333 25.51 -2.23 -7.21
C LEU A 333 25.81 -3.72 -7.39
N ALA A 334 25.62 -4.57 -6.39
CA ALA A 334 25.80 -6.02 -6.54
C ALA A 334 24.79 -6.66 -7.50
N GLU A 335 23.54 -6.16 -7.56
CA GLU A 335 22.57 -6.60 -8.57
C GLU A 335 22.92 -6.10 -9.98
N LEU A 336 23.35 -4.85 -10.12
CA LEU A 336 23.69 -4.27 -11.43
C LEU A 336 24.99 -4.84 -12.01
N TYR A 337 26.06 -4.88 -11.21
CA TYR A 337 27.44 -5.17 -11.65
C TYR A 337 27.89 -6.60 -11.30
N GLY A 338 27.19 -7.29 -10.41
CA GLY A 338 27.57 -8.62 -9.91
C GLY A 338 28.40 -8.55 -8.63
N ARG A 339 28.71 -9.72 -8.05
CA ARG A 339 29.52 -9.85 -6.84
C ARG A 339 30.34 -11.14 -6.84
N GLY A 340 31.65 -11.05 -6.60
CA GLY A 340 32.58 -12.18 -6.68
C GLY A 340 32.48 -12.85 -8.05
N SER A 341 32.29 -14.16 -8.08
CA SER A 341 32.02 -14.97 -9.28
C SER A 341 30.60 -14.84 -9.89
N ARG A 342 29.66 -14.09 -9.29
CA ARG A 342 28.29 -13.93 -9.82
C ARG A 342 28.18 -12.73 -10.77
N GLU A 343 27.63 -12.96 -11.96
CA GLU A 343 27.33 -11.91 -12.95
C GLU A 343 26.12 -11.05 -12.57
N GLY A 344 26.20 -9.75 -12.88
CA GLY A 344 25.15 -8.76 -12.66
C GLY A 344 24.17 -8.60 -13.82
N LEU A 345 23.12 -7.81 -13.61
CA LEU A 345 22.09 -7.54 -14.62
C LEU A 345 22.66 -6.96 -15.93
N LEU A 346 23.68 -6.10 -15.87
CA LEU A 346 24.30 -5.51 -17.07
C LEU A 346 24.96 -6.56 -17.98
N HIS A 347 25.50 -7.63 -17.38
CA HIS A 347 26.08 -8.75 -18.12
C HIS A 347 24.97 -9.53 -18.87
N TRP A 348 23.96 -10.01 -18.13
CA TRP A 348 22.85 -10.80 -18.70
C TRP A 348 22.01 -10.06 -19.74
N LEU A 349 21.90 -8.72 -19.60
CA LEU A 349 21.26 -7.83 -20.55
C LEU A 349 21.95 -7.79 -21.91
N GLY A 350 23.29 -7.85 -21.92
CA GLY A 350 24.12 -7.67 -23.11
C GLY A 350 23.72 -6.42 -23.90
N GLU A 351 23.22 -6.62 -25.11
CA GLU A 351 22.83 -5.55 -26.04
C GLU A 351 21.52 -4.81 -25.70
N GLY A 352 20.81 -5.22 -24.65
CA GLY A 352 19.48 -4.75 -24.23
C GLY A 352 19.42 -3.31 -23.70
N THR A 353 18.49 -3.05 -22.79
CA THR A 353 18.29 -1.72 -22.18
C THR A 353 17.86 -1.84 -20.73
N ILE A 354 18.39 -0.97 -19.86
CA ILE A 354 18.03 -0.89 -18.44
C ILE A 354 17.42 0.47 -18.11
N ILE A 355 16.38 0.47 -17.27
CA ILE A 355 15.76 1.66 -16.68
C ILE A 355 16.12 1.69 -15.19
N LEU A 356 16.90 2.68 -14.77
CA LEU A 356 17.17 2.98 -13.37
C LEU A 356 16.13 4.00 -12.88
N ASN A 357 15.10 3.52 -12.18
CA ASN A 357 13.99 4.36 -11.73
C ASN A 357 14.36 5.11 -10.43
N ASN A 358 14.02 6.40 -10.35
CA ASN A 358 14.30 7.27 -9.21
C ASN A 358 15.79 7.40 -8.82
N ILE A 359 16.71 7.48 -9.79
CA ILE A 359 18.16 7.51 -9.55
C ILE A 359 18.61 8.60 -8.55
N HIS A 360 17.93 9.76 -8.52
CA HIS A 360 18.13 10.84 -7.53
C HIS A 360 17.93 10.46 -6.05
N LYS A 361 17.32 9.31 -5.74
CA LYS A 361 17.15 8.76 -4.37
C LYS A 361 18.20 7.70 -4.02
N ALA A 362 19.11 7.36 -4.95
CA ALA A 362 20.21 6.43 -4.69
C ALA A 362 21.29 7.08 -3.80
N SER A 363 22.13 6.25 -3.16
CA SER A 363 23.25 6.76 -2.36
C SER A 363 24.28 7.52 -3.22
N PRO A 364 25.05 8.46 -2.65
CA PRO A 364 26.11 9.16 -3.38
C PRO A 364 27.14 8.22 -4.02
N SER A 365 27.44 7.08 -3.38
CA SER A 365 28.30 6.03 -3.93
C SER A 365 27.74 5.39 -5.20
N VAL A 366 26.43 5.10 -5.25
CA VAL A 366 25.77 4.61 -6.47
C VAL A 366 25.79 5.69 -7.55
N LEU A 367 25.47 6.94 -7.22
CA LEU A 367 25.47 8.04 -8.18
C LEU A 367 26.85 8.24 -8.83
N PHE A 368 27.93 8.14 -8.05
CA PHE A 368 29.29 8.18 -8.56
C PHE A 368 29.60 6.98 -9.49
N GLN A 369 29.26 5.76 -9.07
CA GLN A 369 29.51 4.54 -9.85
C GLN A 369 28.69 4.49 -11.16
N ILE A 370 27.47 5.02 -11.17
CA ILE A 370 26.66 5.16 -12.39
C ILE A 370 27.25 6.26 -13.29
N ALA A 371 27.66 7.41 -12.75
CA ALA A 371 28.32 8.44 -13.54
C ALA A 371 29.61 7.93 -14.20
N LEU A 372 30.41 7.12 -13.50
CA LEU A 372 31.60 6.45 -14.03
C LEU A 372 31.24 5.51 -15.19
N LEU A 373 30.24 4.63 -15.00
CA LEU A 373 29.72 3.75 -16.05
C LEU A 373 29.27 4.52 -17.30
N LEU A 374 28.55 5.64 -17.15
CA LEU A 374 28.09 6.43 -18.29
C LEU A 374 29.24 7.16 -19.03
N LYS A 375 30.33 7.48 -18.32
CA LYS A 375 31.49 8.18 -18.86
C LYS A 375 32.49 7.24 -19.54
N GLU A 376 32.78 6.10 -18.92
CA GLU A 376 33.83 5.16 -19.35
C GLU A 376 33.28 4.00 -20.18
N GLY A 377 31.97 3.71 -20.09
CA GLY A 377 31.35 2.58 -20.77
C GLY A 377 31.71 1.22 -20.17
N THR A 378 32.32 1.20 -18.97
CA THR A 378 32.75 -0.01 -18.26
C THR A 378 32.22 -0.04 -16.83
N PHE A 379 32.05 -1.24 -16.26
CA PHE A 379 31.71 -1.47 -14.85
C PHE A 379 32.60 -2.58 -14.27
N GLN A 380 32.73 -2.64 -12.95
CA GLN A 380 33.49 -3.67 -12.26
C GLN A 380 32.59 -4.40 -11.23
N PRO A 381 32.53 -5.74 -11.22
CA PRO A 381 31.80 -6.49 -10.20
C PRO A 381 32.33 -6.22 -8.80
N LEU A 382 31.45 -6.22 -7.79
CA LEU A 382 31.85 -6.00 -6.40
C LEU A 382 32.66 -7.20 -5.87
N PRO A 383 33.62 -6.99 -4.95
CA PRO A 383 34.32 -8.10 -4.29
C PRO A 383 33.38 -8.98 -3.46
N SER A 384 33.78 -10.23 -3.22
CA SER A 384 33.07 -11.13 -2.30
C SER A 384 32.94 -10.52 -0.91
N ALA A 385 31.77 -10.66 -0.28
CA ALA A 385 31.52 -10.19 1.08
C ALA A 385 31.97 -11.19 2.17
N TRP A 386 32.43 -12.39 1.77
CA TRP A 386 32.91 -13.43 2.67
C TRP A 386 34.34 -13.81 2.31
N THR A 387 35.31 -13.30 3.07
CA THR A 387 36.70 -13.79 3.10
C THR A 387 36.81 -15.00 4.01
N THR A 388 36.24 -16.14 3.58
CA THR A 388 36.72 -17.44 4.07
C THR A 388 38.15 -17.65 3.57
N LEU A 389 39.06 -18.01 4.48
CA LEU A 389 40.52 -18.18 4.26
C LEU A 389 40.93 -19.14 3.12
N ALA A 390 39.99 -19.85 2.50
CA ALA A 390 40.22 -20.83 1.43
C ALA A 390 39.93 -20.31 0.00
N SER A 391 39.36 -19.11 -0.18
CA SER A 391 39.04 -18.58 -1.52
C SER A 391 39.11 -17.05 -1.58
N VAL A 392 40.27 -16.52 -1.96
CA VAL A 392 40.42 -15.10 -2.31
C VAL A 392 39.93 -14.90 -3.75
N ASP A 393 38.68 -14.46 -3.89
CA ASP A 393 38.17 -13.94 -5.17
C ASP A 393 39.00 -12.70 -5.56
N LEU A 394 39.92 -12.87 -6.51
CA LEU A 394 40.74 -11.77 -7.04
C LEU A 394 39.84 -10.68 -7.67
N PRO A 395 40.20 -9.39 -7.59
CA PRO A 395 39.44 -8.32 -8.23
C PRO A 395 39.28 -8.58 -9.73
N ARG A 396 38.04 -8.75 -10.20
CA ARG A 396 37.78 -9.00 -11.62
C ARG A 396 38.05 -7.73 -12.44
N PRO A 397 38.60 -7.82 -13.66
CA PRO A 397 38.86 -6.66 -14.49
C PRO A 397 37.55 -5.95 -14.91
N PRO A 398 37.60 -4.65 -15.26
CA PRO A 398 36.43 -3.92 -15.76
C PRO A 398 35.83 -4.60 -17.01
N GLN A 399 34.51 -4.79 -17.00
CA GLN A 399 33.72 -5.32 -18.11
C GLN A 399 33.11 -4.17 -18.93
N LYS A 400 33.00 -4.32 -20.25
CA LYS A 400 32.34 -3.35 -21.14
C LYS A 400 30.81 -3.45 -21.04
N CYS A 401 30.13 -2.31 -20.93
CA CYS A 401 28.68 -2.22 -20.96
C CYS A 401 28.16 -2.10 -22.41
N SER A 402 27.35 -3.06 -22.84
CA SER A 402 26.66 -3.05 -24.14
C SER A 402 25.18 -2.63 -24.04
N ALA A 403 24.67 -2.47 -22.81
CA ALA A 403 23.28 -2.15 -22.52
C ALA A 403 23.06 -0.63 -22.58
N ARG A 404 21.95 -0.19 -23.18
CA ARG A 404 21.56 1.22 -23.12
C ARG A 404 21.01 1.54 -21.74
N VAL A 405 21.51 2.62 -21.11
CA VAL A 405 21.04 3.07 -19.80
C VAL A 405 20.01 4.19 -19.94
N LEU A 406 18.84 4.01 -19.35
CA LEU A 406 17.78 5.01 -19.23
C LEU A 406 17.59 5.30 -17.74
N LEU A 407 17.38 6.56 -17.38
CA LEU A 407 17.36 7.05 -16.01
C LEU A 407 16.07 7.81 -15.76
N THR A 408 15.48 7.69 -14.57
CA THR A 408 14.37 8.56 -14.15
C THR A 408 14.65 9.29 -12.85
N ALA A 409 14.18 10.54 -12.72
CA ALA A 409 14.35 11.33 -11.50
C ALA A 409 13.17 12.29 -11.26
N GLU A 410 12.94 12.70 -10.00
CA GLU A 410 11.95 13.73 -9.69
C GLU A 410 12.48 15.15 -9.95
N GLN A 411 13.79 15.31 -9.81
CA GLN A 411 14.56 16.53 -9.99
C GLN A 411 15.75 16.29 -10.93
N ARG A 412 16.42 17.36 -11.37
CA ARG A 412 17.69 17.26 -12.11
C ARG A 412 18.77 16.64 -11.22
N VAL A 413 19.74 15.94 -11.83
CA VAL A 413 20.86 15.32 -11.12
C VAL A 413 22.14 15.82 -11.78
N PRO A 414 22.78 16.90 -11.27
CA PRO A 414 23.85 17.61 -11.98
C PRO A 414 25.02 16.72 -12.44
N SER A 415 25.34 15.66 -11.69
CA SER A 415 26.38 14.68 -12.05
C SER A 415 26.02 13.78 -13.25
N LEU A 416 24.74 13.68 -13.61
CA LEU A 416 24.23 12.86 -14.71
C LEU A 416 23.69 13.72 -15.88
N ASP A 417 23.23 14.95 -15.61
CA ASP A 417 22.73 15.91 -16.61
C ASP A 417 23.73 16.14 -17.78
N ALA A 418 25.04 16.08 -17.51
CA ALA A 418 26.10 16.25 -18.52
C ALA A 418 26.47 14.96 -19.28
N LEU A 419 26.08 13.79 -18.78
CA LEU A 419 26.43 12.46 -19.31
C LEU A 419 25.26 11.78 -20.05
N ALA A 420 24.06 12.36 -20.00
CA ALA A 420 22.85 11.80 -20.57
C ALA A 420 22.02 12.86 -21.33
N ALA A 421 21.37 12.47 -22.42
CA ALA A 421 20.38 13.31 -23.09
C ALA A 421 19.16 13.52 -22.18
N THR A 422 18.84 14.77 -21.85
CA THR A 422 17.78 15.07 -20.87
C THR A 422 16.40 15.26 -21.52
N ILE A 423 15.37 14.64 -20.93
CA ILE A 423 13.96 14.81 -21.32
C ILE A 423 13.18 15.37 -20.12
N PRO A 424 12.90 16.69 -20.09
CA PRO A 424 12.06 17.30 -19.07
C PRO A 424 10.58 16.96 -19.30
N VAL A 425 9.94 16.33 -18.32
CA VAL A 425 8.51 16.00 -18.37
C VAL A 425 7.70 17.09 -17.65
N PRO A 426 6.85 17.85 -18.35
CA PRO A 426 6.10 18.93 -17.72
C PRO A 426 4.98 18.40 -16.81
N PRO A 427 4.73 19.05 -15.66
CA PRO A 427 3.64 18.67 -14.76
C PRO A 427 2.27 18.84 -15.42
N LEU A 428 1.24 18.20 -14.89
CA LEU A 428 -0.10 18.18 -15.48
C LEU A 428 -0.78 19.56 -15.41
N ARG A 429 -0.54 20.32 -14.33
CA ARG A 429 -1.11 21.67 -14.13
C ARG A 429 -0.75 22.72 -15.20
N VAL A 430 0.37 22.57 -15.93
CA VAL A 430 0.75 23.51 -17.00
C VAL A 430 0.18 23.13 -18.37
N ARG A 431 -0.56 22.01 -18.45
CA ARG A 431 -1.16 21.47 -19.67
C ARG A 431 -2.59 20.97 -19.43
N PRO A 432 -3.52 21.84 -18.93
CA PRO A 432 -4.88 21.42 -18.60
C PRO A 432 -5.67 20.86 -19.79
N ALA A 433 -5.36 21.27 -21.02
CA ALA A 433 -5.93 20.69 -22.23
C ALA A 433 -5.68 19.16 -22.34
N ASP A 434 -4.50 18.68 -21.91
CA ASP A 434 -4.18 17.25 -21.97
C ASP A 434 -4.98 16.42 -20.96
N ILE A 435 -5.55 17.04 -19.91
CA ILE A 435 -6.39 16.35 -18.91
C ILE A 435 -7.64 15.77 -19.59
N ILE A 436 -8.22 16.52 -20.54
CA ILE A 436 -9.39 16.12 -21.34
C ILE A 436 -9.07 14.88 -22.18
N ASP A 437 -7.94 14.89 -22.87
CA ASP A 437 -7.50 13.77 -23.72
C ASP A 437 -7.16 12.54 -22.87
N LEU A 438 -6.48 12.74 -21.73
CA LEU A 438 -6.12 11.70 -20.78
C LEU A 438 -7.35 11.02 -20.16
N GLN A 439 -8.33 11.78 -19.66
CA GLN A 439 -9.54 11.21 -19.08
C GLN A 439 -10.36 10.45 -20.13
N ARG A 440 -10.51 11.01 -21.35
CA ARG A 440 -11.30 10.37 -22.43
C ARG A 440 -10.65 9.08 -22.91
N TRP A 441 -9.32 9.03 -22.99
CA TRP A 441 -8.61 7.79 -23.29
C TRP A 441 -8.76 6.78 -22.16
N TYR A 442 -8.59 7.19 -20.90
CA TYR A 442 -8.63 6.27 -19.77
C TYR A 442 -10.03 5.71 -19.48
N LEU A 443 -11.08 6.51 -19.70
CA LEU A 443 -12.45 6.00 -19.74
C LEU A 443 -12.62 4.92 -20.81
N LYS A 444 -12.15 5.15 -22.05
CA LYS A 444 -12.25 4.16 -23.13
C LYS A 444 -11.47 2.88 -22.83
N ASP A 445 -10.36 2.99 -22.11
CA ASP A 445 -9.57 1.86 -21.63
C ASP A 445 -10.38 1.03 -20.61
N ILE A 446 -10.96 1.69 -19.60
CA ILE A 446 -11.84 1.05 -18.61
C ILE A 446 -13.09 0.45 -19.27
N GLN A 447 -13.77 1.17 -20.16
CA GLN A 447 -14.94 0.68 -20.93
C GLN A 447 -14.62 -0.63 -21.68
N ARG A 448 -13.43 -0.73 -22.28
CA ARG A 448 -12.97 -1.96 -22.97
C ARG A 448 -12.72 -3.12 -22.02
N THR A 449 -12.29 -2.83 -20.78
CA THR A 449 -12.02 -3.86 -19.76
C THR A 449 -13.28 -4.31 -19.00
N THR A 450 -14.24 -3.40 -18.76
CA THR A 450 -15.45 -3.68 -17.96
C THR A 450 -16.72 -3.91 -18.77
N GLY A 451 -16.75 -3.50 -20.05
CA GLY A 451 -17.95 -3.53 -20.89
C GLY A 451 -18.99 -2.45 -20.59
N VAL A 452 -18.79 -1.62 -19.55
CA VAL A 452 -19.74 -0.58 -19.13
C VAL A 452 -19.45 0.73 -19.85
N ALA A 453 -20.45 1.32 -20.50
CA ALA A 453 -20.34 2.66 -21.10
C ALA A 453 -20.24 3.73 -19.99
N LEU A 454 -19.22 4.59 -20.07
CA LEU A 454 -18.86 5.57 -19.03
C LEU A 454 -18.67 6.96 -19.62
N THR A 455 -19.33 7.98 -19.06
CA THR A 455 -19.21 9.39 -19.48
C THR A 455 -18.98 10.29 -18.26
N LEU A 456 -18.42 11.50 -18.44
CA LEU A 456 -18.35 12.51 -17.37
C LEU A 456 -19.44 13.56 -17.56
N THR A 457 -19.89 14.19 -16.47
CA THR A 457 -20.65 15.44 -16.57
C THR A 457 -19.71 16.60 -17.01
N PRO A 458 -20.22 17.62 -17.74
CA PRO A 458 -19.44 18.81 -18.08
C PRO A 458 -18.97 19.63 -16.86
N GLU A 459 -19.54 19.37 -15.68
CA GLU A 459 -19.11 19.95 -14.40
C GLU A 459 -17.93 19.18 -13.82
N ALA A 460 -17.97 17.84 -13.82
CA ALA A 460 -16.83 17.00 -13.44
C ALA A 460 -15.60 17.27 -14.32
N GLU A 461 -15.78 17.38 -15.65
CA GLU A 461 -14.68 17.70 -16.59
C GLU A 461 -14.06 19.08 -16.29
N ARG A 462 -14.87 20.11 -16.01
CA ARG A 462 -14.37 21.44 -15.60
C ARG A 462 -13.65 21.41 -14.25
N GLN A 463 -14.17 20.67 -13.27
CA GLN A 463 -13.55 20.59 -11.94
C GLN A 463 -12.24 19.80 -11.95
N LEU A 464 -12.14 18.75 -12.78
CA LEU A 464 -10.86 18.07 -13.02
C LEU A 464 -9.86 19.02 -13.68
N GLN A 465 -10.23 19.76 -14.72
CA GLN A 465 -9.33 20.75 -15.35
C GLN A 465 -8.84 21.84 -14.38
N ALA A 466 -9.66 22.25 -13.41
CA ALA A 466 -9.32 23.27 -12.42
C ALA A 466 -8.43 22.74 -11.28
N TYR A 467 -8.29 21.42 -11.13
CA TYR A 467 -7.49 20.82 -10.05
C TYR A 467 -6.01 20.73 -10.45
N SER A 468 -5.11 20.96 -9.47
CA SER A 468 -3.67 21.09 -9.73
C SER A 468 -2.89 19.79 -9.87
N PHE A 469 -3.49 18.64 -9.52
CA PHE A 469 -2.90 17.29 -9.55
C PHE A 469 -1.45 17.23 -9.02
N PRO A 470 -1.20 17.36 -7.71
CA PRO A 470 0.13 17.16 -7.13
C PRO A 470 0.75 15.79 -7.44
N GLY A 471 -0.06 14.73 -7.58
CA GLY A 471 0.35 13.40 -8.05
C GLY A 471 0.18 13.21 -9.57
N ASN A 472 0.03 14.30 -10.32
CA ASN A 472 0.00 14.36 -11.77
C ASN A 472 -0.92 13.31 -12.42
N ILE A 473 -0.38 12.46 -13.29
CA ILE A 473 -1.16 11.54 -14.13
C ILE A 473 -1.64 10.33 -13.32
N GLU A 474 -0.81 9.82 -12.41
CA GLU A 474 -1.15 8.69 -11.55
C GLU A 474 -2.29 9.05 -10.58
N GLU A 475 -2.33 10.29 -10.08
CA GLU A 475 -3.46 10.80 -9.32
C GLU A 475 -4.74 10.94 -10.16
N LEU A 476 -4.66 11.51 -11.38
CA LEU A 476 -5.80 11.60 -12.30
C LEU A 476 -6.39 10.21 -12.61
N PHE A 477 -5.55 9.25 -12.97
CA PHE A 477 -5.99 7.88 -13.24
C PHE A 477 -6.50 7.19 -11.97
N GLY A 478 -5.89 7.43 -10.81
CA GLY A 478 -6.40 6.95 -9.52
C GLY A 478 -7.81 7.47 -9.20
N LEU A 479 -8.05 8.76 -9.42
CA LEU A 479 -9.37 9.40 -9.24
C LEU A 479 -10.41 8.83 -10.20
N VAL A 480 -10.11 8.79 -11.51
CA VAL A 480 -11.04 8.23 -12.51
C VAL A 480 -11.31 6.75 -12.26
N ARG A 481 -10.29 5.94 -11.95
CA ARG A 481 -10.49 4.51 -11.66
C ARG A 481 -11.39 4.32 -10.45
N ARG A 482 -11.14 5.01 -9.33
CA ARG A 482 -12.01 4.95 -8.14
C ARG A 482 -13.44 5.36 -8.47
N ALA A 483 -13.64 6.45 -9.19
CA ALA A 483 -14.96 6.94 -9.56
C ALA A 483 -15.73 5.90 -10.41
N THR A 484 -15.09 5.35 -11.45
CA THR A 484 -15.70 4.29 -12.27
C THR A 484 -16.03 3.04 -11.45
N THR A 485 -15.14 2.57 -10.57
CA THR A 485 -15.42 1.41 -9.71
C THR A 485 -16.61 1.67 -8.80
N GLN A 486 -16.65 2.81 -8.11
CA GLN A 486 -17.75 3.18 -7.21
C GLN A 486 -19.10 3.25 -7.93
N SER A 487 -19.15 3.84 -9.12
CA SER A 487 -20.38 3.92 -9.92
C SER A 487 -20.80 2.59 -10.54
N ILE A 488 -19.88 1.64 -10.76
CA ILE A 488 -20.19 0.29 -11.26
C ILE A 488 -20.66 -0.63 -10.13
N THR A 489 -20.13 -0.51 -8.91
CA THR A 489 -20.51 -1.36 -7.76
C THR A 489 -21.62 -0.79 -6.88
N ALA A 490 -22.20 0.37 -7.24
CA ALA A 490 -23.30 0.95 -6.49
C ALA A 490 -24.62 0.21 -6.77
N GLU A 491 -24.97 -0.76 -5.93
CA GLU A 491 -26.32 -1.31 -5.91
C GLU A 491 -27.37 -0.19 -5.67
N PRO A 492 -28.55 -0.26 -6.32
CA PRO A 492 -29.59 0.74 -6.15
C PRO A 492 -30.12 0.69 -4.71
N LYS A 493 -29.83 1.74 -3.93
CA LYS A 493 -30.33 1.87 -2.56
C LYS A 493 -31.87 1.89 -2.55
N PRO A 494 -32.53 1.02 -1.76
CA PRO A 494 -33.98 1.11 -1.62
C PRO A 494 -34.36 2.42 -0.91
N GLY A 495 -35.31 3.17 -1.49
CA GLY A 495 -35.98 4.27 -0.80
C GLY A 495 -35.58 5.71 -1.18
N GLN A 496 -34.66 5.94 -2.13
CA GLN A 496 -34.53 7.28 -2.74
C GLN A 496 -35.42 7.36 -3.98
N SER A 497 -36.54 8.07 -3.87
CA SER A 497 -37.47 8.27 -4.98
C SER A 497 -36.83 9.10 -6.09
N LYS A 498 -37.19 8.79 -7.35
CA LYS A 498 -36.87 9.62 -8.50
C LYS A 498 -37.60 10.96 -8.38
N ALA A 499 -36.95 11.97 -7.80
CA ALA A 499 -37.47 13.32 -7.74
C ALA A 499 -36.39 14.34 -8.14
N GLN A 500 -36.60 14.98 -9.29
CA GLN A 500 -35.99 16.24 -9.71
C GLN A 500 -34.47 16.23 -10.02
N SER A 501 -34.10 15.66 -11.17
CA SER A 501 -33.24 16.40 -12.11
C SER A 501 -34.14 17.04 -13.17
N LYS A 502 -34.10 18.38 -13.26
CA LYS A 502 -34.89 19.15 -14.24
C LYS A 502 -33.93 19.58 -15.37
N GLY A 503 -34.00 18.92 -16.52
CA GLY A 503 -33.16 19.20 -17.69
C GLY A 503 -33.90 18.84 -18.99
N GLN A 504 -33.69 19.62 -20.07
CA GLN A 504 -34.47 19.56 -21.30
C GLN A 504 -34.58 18.16 -21.95
N PRO A 505 -35.73 17.84 -22.59
CA PRO A 505 -35.82 16.75 -23.55
C PRO A 505 -35.21 17.16 -24.90
N GLY A 506 -34.28 16.36 -25.45
CA GLY A 506 -33.72 16.67 -26.77
C GLY A 506 -32.46 15.92 -27.21
N SER A 507 -32.47 14.57 -27.22
CA SER A 507 -31.68 13.72 -28.16
C SER A 507 -31.96 12.23 -27.91
N PRO A 508 -32.35 11.43 -28.93
CA PRO A 508 -32.47 9.99 -28.80
C PRO A 508 -31.14 9.27 -29.06
N GLY A 509 -30.68 8.46 -28.10
CA GLY A 509 -29.59 7.49 -28.33
C GLY A 509 -28.49 7.44 -27.26
N ALA A 510 -28.74 6.69 -26.17
CA ALA A 510 -27.75 5.96 -25.34
C ALA A 510 -28.38 5.53 -24.00
N GLU A 511 -29.32 4.58 -24.03
CA GLU A 511 -29.77 3.94 -22.78
C GLU A 511 -28.61 3.11 -22.18
N GLY A 512 -28.26 3.35 -20.91
CA GLY A 512 -27.31 2.53 -20.15
C GLY A 512 -25.89 3.11 -19.95
N ALA A 513 -25.59 4.33 -20.37
CA ALA A 513 -24.31 4.97 -20.05
C ALA A 513 -24.26 5.46 -18.59
N VAL A 514 -23.32 4.94 -17.80
CA VAL A 514 -23.05 5.38 -16.43
C VAL A 514 -22.35 6.74 -16.48
N GLN A 515 -23.06 7.79 -16.03
CA GLN A 515 -22.56 9.15 -16.01
C GLN A 515 -21.88 9.45 -14.66
N LEU A 516 -20.59 9.76 -14.71
CA LEU A 516 -19.76 10.12 -13.57
C LEU A 516 -19.92 11.61 -13.27
N ASP A 517 -20.61 11.93 -12.18
CA ASP A 517 -20.75 13.31 -11.71
C ASP A 517 -19.58 13.73 -10.80
N LYS A 518 -19.43 15.04 -10.59
CA LYS A 518 -18.37 15.66 -9.79
C LYS A 518 -18.29 15.09 -8.36
N ASP A 519 -19.46 14.75 -7.80
CA ASP A 519 -19.68 14.20 -6.46
C ASP A 519 -19.04 12.80 -6.27
N VAL A 520 -18.69 12.13 -7.38
CA VAL A 520 -18.01 10.83 -7.39
C VAL A 520 -16.48 10.99 -7.38
N PHE A 521 -15.94 11.98 -8.09
CA PHE A 521 -14.49 12.27 -8.11
C PHE A 521 -14.03 12.92 -6.82
N TRP A 522 -14.82 13.88 -6.37
CA TRP A 522 -14.67 14.58 -5.11
C TRP A 522 -15.89 14.20 -4.31
N VAL A 523 -15.74 13.32 -3.31
CA VAL A 523 -16.82 13.01 -2.35
C VAL A 523 -17.39 14.35 -1.93
N ALA A 524 -18.59 14.66 -2.41
CA ALA A 524 -19.10 16.02 -2.32
C ALA A 524 -19.05 16.41 -0.85
N ALA A 525 -18.40 17.53 -0.57
CA ALA A 525 -18.52 18.18 0.72
C ALA A 525 -20.04 18.36 0.93
N LYS A 526 -20.64 17.50 1.78
CA LYS A 526 -22.10 17.38 1.92
C LYS A 526 -22.66 18.78 2.01
N SER A 527 -23.82 19.05 1.40
CA SER A 527 -24.35 20.41 1.16
C SER A 527 -24.43 21.39 2.35
N GLY A 528 -24.15 20.93 3.58
CA GLY A 528 -23.86 21.70 4.80
C GLY A 528 -22.40 22.12 5.07
N ASP A 529 -21.41 21.80 4.23
CA ASP A 529 -20.02 22.31 4.36
C ASP A 529 -19.91 23.80 3.93
N ARG A 530 -21.00 24.40 3.43
CA ARG A 530 -21.13 25.82 3.05
C ARG A 530 -20.79 26.84 4.15
N PHE A 531 -20.70 26.41 5.40
CA PHE A 531 -20.38 27.22 6.57
C PHE A 531 -19.13 26.74 7.32
N LYS A 532 -18.24 25.98 6.66
CA LYS A 532 -17.02 25.45 7.31
C LYS A 532 -15.75 26.13 6.82
N VAL A 533 -15.02 26.75 7.77
CA VAL A 533 -13.77 27.48 7.50
C VAL A 533 -12.60 26.74 8.15
N ASN A 534 -11.57 26.41 7.38
CA ASN A 534 -10.36 25.79 7.91
C ASN A 534 -9.45 26.83 8.58
N LEU A 535 -9.38 26.79 9.91
CA LEU A 535 -8.58 27.70 10.73
C LEU A 535 -7.07 27.50 10.53
N LEU A 536 -6.61 26.29 10.18
CA LEU A 536 -5.18 26.00 9.95
C LEU A 536 -4.63 26.59 8.64
N SER A 537 -5.51 26.93 7.68
CA SER A 537 -5.13 27.71 6.49
C SER A 537 -5.16 29.21 6.73
N SER A 538 -6.08 29.68 7.58
CA SER A 538 -6.28 31.11 7.86
C SER A 538 -5.29 31.67 8.89
N LEU A 539 -4.82 30.83 9.83
CA LEU A 539 -3.93 31.24 10.93
C LEU A 539 -2.65 30.36 10.96
N PRO A 540 -1.58 30.75 10.24
CA PRO A 540 -0.37 29.93 10.14
C PRO A 540 0.36 29.76 11.49
N LEU A 541 0.31 30.78 12.36
CA LEU A 541 0.87 30.71 13.72
C LEU A 541 0.20 29.61 14.56
N THR A 542 -1.13 29.47 14.47
CA THR A 542 -1.88 28.42 15.18
C THR A 542 -1.50 27.03 14.69
N ARG A 543 -1.26 26.85 13.38
CA ARG A 543 -0.73 25.59 12.83
C ARG A 543 0.67 25.26 13.38
N ALA A 544 1.57 26.26 13.45
CA ALA A 544 2.91 26.08 13.99
C ALA A 544 2.87 25.68 15.48
N PHE A 545 2.09 26.41 16.29
CA PHE A 545 1.90 26.13 17.72
C PHE A 545 1.35 24.73 17.99
N LEU A 546 0.26 24.33 17.31
CA LEU A 546 -0.38 23.02 17.50
C LEU A 546 0.45 21.84 16.94
N ARG A 547 1.38 22.10 16.02
CA ARG A 547 2.35 21.11 15.52
C ARG A 547 3.56 20.99 16.44
N GLY A 548 3.98 22.08 17.09
CA GLY A 548 5.13 22.11 17.99
C GLY A 548 4.99 21.17 19.19
N GLU A 549 6.11 20.88 19.86
CA GLU A 549 6.13 19.98 21.02
C GLU A 549 5.36 20.50 22.23
N PHE A 550 5.20 21.83 22.35
CA PHE A 550 4.56 22.47 23.50
C PHE A 550 3.19 21.87 23.82
N PHE A 551 2.31 21.80 22.82
CA PHE A 551 0.95 21.28 22.96
C PHE A 551 0.81 19.85 22.40
N PRO A 552 0.23 18.89 23.12
CA PRO A 552 0.01 18.87 24.57
C PRO A 552 1.24 18.37 25.35
N GLU A 553 2.30 17.93 24.66
CA GLU A 553 3.32 17.06 25.26
C GLU A 553 4.19 17.74 26.31
N GLN A 554 4.84 18.87 26.01
CA GLN A 554 5.63 19.57 27.03
C GLN A 554 4.74 20.16 28.13
N LEU A 555 3.56 20.70 27.79
CA LEU A 555 2.59 21.19 28.77
C LEU A 555 2.22 20.11 29.80
N ASN A 556 1.95 18.89 29.34
CA ASN A 556 1.65 17.75 30.21
C ASN A 556 2.86 17.35 31.08
N HIS A 557 4.02 17.14 30.46
CA HIS A 557 5.18 16.56 31.15
C HIS A 557 5.94 17.55 32.06
N LYS A 558 5.91 18.85 31.73
CA LYS A 558 6.60 19.92 32.47
C LYS A 558 5.69 20.66 33.46
N PHE A 559 4.39 20.75 33.21
CA PHE A 559 3.46 21.48 34.08
C PHE A 559 2.41 20.55 34.71
N THR A 560 1.47 20.02 33.93
CA THR A 560 0.27 19.33 34.47
C THR A 560 0.62 18.17 35.41
N LYS A 561 1.65 17.39 35.08
CA LYS A 561 2.17 16.29 35.92
C LYS A 561 2.51 16.73 37.35
N TYR A 562 3.19 17.86 37.51
CA TYR A 562 3.62 18.35 38.82
C TYR A 562 2.51 19.15 39.52
N ALA A 563 1.77 19.97 38.76
CA ALA A 563 0.64 20.72 39.29
C ALA A 563 -0.42 19.80 39.93
N PHE A 564 -0.77 18.69 39.28
CA PHE A 564 -1.72 17.72 39.84
C PHE A 564 -1.20 17.02 41.09
N ALA A 565 0.09 16.65 41.14
CA ALA A 565 0.70 16.08 42.34
C ALA A 565 0.58 17.04 43.54
N VAL A 566 0.83 18.33 43.33
CA VAL A 566 0.70 19.38 44.36
C VAL A 566 -0.76 19.53 44.80
N VAL A 567 -1.72 19.57 43.87
CA VAL A 567 -3.16 19.66 44.21
C VAL A 567 -3.61 18.48 45.08
N VAL A 568 -3.30 17.24 44.67
CA VAL A 568 -3.68 16.03 45.41
C VAL A 568 -3.05 15.99 46.80
N LEU A 569 -1.78 16.38 46.92
CA LEU A 569 -1.06 16.46 48.19
C LEU A 569 -1.64 17.55 49.10
N ALA A 570 -1.94 18.73 48.55
CA ALA A 570 -2.52 19.85 49.31
C ALA A 570 -3.94 19.58 49.79
N LEU A 571 -4.75 18.83 49.03
CA LEU A 571 -6.06 18.34 49.49
C LEU A 571 -5.93 17.31 50.63
N PHE A 572 -4.86 16.52 50.65
CA PHE A 572 -4.68 15.47 51.66
C PHE A 572 -4.02 15.96 52.96
N ILE A 573 -3.14 16.97 52.88
CA ILE A 573 -2.37 17.50 54.03
C ILE A 573 -2.90 18.86 54.52
N GLY A 574 -3.52 19.65 53.64
CA GLY A 574 -4.04 20.97 53.98
C GLY A 574 -5.34 20.94 54.81
N PRO A 575 -5.92 22.13 55.08
CA PRO A 575 -7.21 22.25 55.76
C PRO A 575 -8.28 21.41 55.09
N GLN A 576 -9.14 20.77 55.89
CA GLN A 576 -10.06 19.73 55.39
C GLN A 576 -11.42 20.28 54.97
N ASP A 577 -11.74 21.50 55.39
CA ASP A 577 -12.92 22.27 55.06
C ASP A 577 -12.72 23.14 53.81
N ARG A 578 -13.83 23.61 53.24
CA ARG A 578 -13.87 24.47 52.05
C ARG A 578 -13.42 25.90 52.31
N GLU A 579 -13.69 26.48 53.49
CA GLU A 579 -13.37 27.88 53.77
C GLU A 579 -11.85 28.15 53.79
N HIS A 580 -11.07 27.18 54.23
CA HIS A 580 -9.62 27.27 54.35
C HIS A 580 -8.87 26.47 53.27
N ASN A 581 -9.53 25.87 52.27
CA ASN A 581 -8.85 25.11 51.21
C ASN A 581 -9.11 25.63 49.78
N VAL A 582 -8.20 26.48 49.29
CA VAL A 582 -8.22 27.03 47.92
C VAL A 582 -8.16 25.94 46.83
N PHE A 583 -7.55 24.78 47.10
CA PHE A 583 -7.47 23.67 46.14
C PHE A 583 -8.80 22.93 46.01
N LEU A 584 -9.59 22.88 47.10
CA LEU A 584 -10.92 22.30 47.11
C LEU A 584 -11.89 23.18 46.31
N ASN A 585 -11.92 24.48 46.60
CA ASN A 585 -12.69 25.47 45.82
C ASN A 585 -12.28 25.49 44.35
N PHE A 586 -10.98 25.44 44.05
CA PHE A 586 -10.52 25.37 42.66
C PHE A 586 -11.11 24.15 41.94
N PHE A 587 -11.10 22.97 42.56
CA PHE A 587 -11.55 21.73 41.91
C PHE A 587 -13.08 21.65 41.73
N TRP A 588 -13.87 22.02 42.74
CA TRP A 588 -15.34 21.90 42.69
C TRP A 588 -16.05 23.14 42.17
N ASP A 589 -15.54 24.35 42.42
CA ASP A 589 -16.30 25.58 42.19
C ASP A 589 -15.80 26.35 40.97
N TRP A 590 -14.48 26.50 40.82
CA TRP A 590 -13.92 27.40 39.80
C TRP A 590 -13.52 26.67 38.50
N TRP A 591 -13.16 25.39 38.61
CA TRP A 591 -12.73 24.57 37.48
C TRP A 591 -13.87 24.19 36.52
N TRP A 592 -14.99 23.74 37.07
CA TRP A 592 -16.17 23.30 36.31
C TRP A 592 -16.78 24.37 35.38
N PRO A 593 -17.10 25.60 35.83
CA PRO A 593 -17.67 26.62 34.94
C PRO A 593 -16.73 26.95 33.77
N GLY A 594 -15.42 27.06 34.01
CA GLY A 594 -14.42 27.23 32.94
C GLY A 594 -14.44 26.09 31.92
N ILE A 595 -14.63 24.84 32.38
CA ILE A 595 -14.82 23.67 31.52
C ILE A 595 -16.09 23.78 30.67
N PHE A 596 -17.23 24.13 31.27
CA PHE A 596 -18.52 24.15 30.58
C PHE A 596 -18.64 25.31 29.59
N ILE A 597 -18.07 26.47 29.90
CA ILE A 597 -17.93 27.60 28.96
C ILE A 597 -17.07 27.19 27.74
N LEU A 598 -16.04 26.38 27.93
CA LEU A 598 -15.10 26.01 26.85
C LEU A 598 -15.67 24.98 25.86
N TYR A 599 -16.60 24.10 26.29
CA TYR A 599 -17.09 22.99 25.46
C TYR A 599 -17.80 23.39 24.16
N PRO A 600 -18.71 24.39 24.11
CA PRO A 600 -19.30 24.87 22.85
C PRO A 600 -18.26 25.39 21.84
N PHE A 601 -17.05 25.74 22.27
CA PHE A 601 -15.99 26.24 21.39
C PHE A 601 -15.00 25.15 21.03
N LEU A 602 -14.33 24.55 22.03
CA LEU A 602 -13.17 23.67 21.83
C LEU A 602 -13.45 22.18 22.10
N GLY A 603 -14.69 21.77 22.40
CA GLY A 603 -15.04 20.37 22.62
C GLY A 603 -14.16 19.69 23.69
N ARG A 604 -13.65 18.48 23.41
CA ARG A 604 -12.87 17.69 24.39
C ARG A 604 -11.42 18.14 24.60
N ILE A 605 -11.06 19.41 24.39
CA ILE A 605 -9.65 19.84 24.47
C ILE A 605 -9.00 19.56 25.83
N TRP A 606 -9.77 19.59 26.92
CA TRP A 606 -9.28 19.18 28.25
C TRP A 606 -8.74 17.75 28.28
N CYS A 607 -9.30 16.83 27.49
CA CYS A 607 -8.80 15.45 27.40
C CYS A 607 -7.39 15.35 26.74
N ALA A 608 -6.91 16.37 26.05
CA ALA A 608 -5.51 16.44 25.59
C ALA A 608 -4.54 16.69 26.75
N VAL A 609 -4.96 17.50 27.72
CA VAL A 609 -4.15 18.00 28.84
C VAL A 609 -4.55 17.46 30.22
N CYS A 610 -5.37 16.40 30.22
CA CYS A 610 -5.94 15.80 31.43
C CYS A 610 -4.87 15.14 32.31
N PRO A 611 -4.81 15.46 33.62
CA PRO A 611 -3.78 14.93 34.53
C PRO A 611 -3.83 13.41 34.69
N PHE A 612 -5.03 12.82 34.77
CA PHE A 612 -5.23 11.39 35.01
C PHE A 612 -4.50 10.50 33.98
N MET A 613 -4.46 10.92 32.72
CA MET A 613 -3.79 10.15 31.67
C MET A 613 -2.28 10.30 31.65
N ILE A 614 -1.71 11.35 32.24
CA ILE A 614 -0.26 11.54 32.27
C ILE A 614 0.37 10.47 33.15
N TYR A 615 -0.24 10.17 34.29
CA TYR A 615 0.16 9.04 35.14
C TYR A 615 -0.07 7.69 34.44
N GLY A 616 -1.15 7.55 33.68
CA GLY A 616 -1.36 6.40 32.78
C GLY A 616 -0.21 6.20 31.79
N GLU A 617 0.21 7.26 31.08
CA GLU A 617 1.33 7.21 30.12
C GLU A 617 2.68 6.94 30.78
N ILE A 618 2.90 7.42 32.01
CA ILE A 618 4.11 7.12 32.78
C ILE A 618 4.17 5.62 33.14
N VAL A 619 3.06 5.06 33.63
CA VAL A 619 2.94 3.62 33.95
C VAL A 619 3.09 2.76 32.70
N GLN A 620 2.48 3.18 31.58
CA GLN A 620 2.59 2.52 30.28
C GLN A 620 4.03 2.47 29.77
N ARG A 621 4.73 3.62 29.73
CA ARG A 621 6.14 3.70 29.32
C ARG A 621 7.05 2.87 30.23
N TRP A 622 6.81 2.88 31.54
CA TRP A 622 7.54 2.02 32.49
C TRP A 622 7.32 0.53 32.21
N ARG A 623 6.07 0.12 31.96
CA ARG A 623 5.71 -1.26 31.61
C ARG A 623 6.35 -1.72 30.29
N GLU A 624 6.31 -0.88 29.27
CA GLU A 624 6.96 -1.12 27.97
C GLU A 624 8.49 -1.21 28.11
N SER A 625 9.11 -0.32 28.92
CA SER A 625 10.56 -0.36 29.20
C SER A 625 11.01 -1.62 29.95
N SER A 626 10.07 -2.29 30.64
CA SER A 626 10.30 -3.60 31.29
C SER A 626 10.23 -4.78 30.31
N GLY A 627 10.09 -4.53 29.01
CA GLY A 627 9.99 -5.55 27.96
C GLY A 627 8.61 -6.22 27.85
N ALA A 628 7.62 -5.75 28.59
CA ALA A 628 6.29 -6.36 28.61
C ALA A 628 5.46 -5.93 27.40
N GLN A 629 4.83 -6.90 26.72
CA GLN A 629 3.85 -6.62 25.67
C GLN A 629 2.49 -6.27 26.29
N LEU A 630 1.91 -5.16 25.86
CA LEU A 630 0.58 -4.72 26.29
C LEU A 630 -0.52 -5.42 25.51
N LEU A 631 -1.67 -5.62 26.16
CA LEU A 631 -2.83 -6.26 25.54
C LEU A 631 -3.51 -5.33 24.54
N LYS A 632 -3.88 -5.89 23.39
CA LYS A 632 -4.82 -5.26 22.47
C LYS A 632 -6.22 -5.31 23.05
N TRP A 633 -6.98 -4.26 22.77
CA TRP A 633 -8.29 -4.02 23.35
C TRP A 633 -9.44 -4.71 22.59
N PRO A 634 -10.41 -5.34 23.28
CA PRO A 634 -11.61 -5.94 22.67
C PRO A 634 -12.63 -4.86 22.25
N ARG A 635 -12.44 -4.32 21.04
CA ARG A 635 -13.27 -3.23 20.46
C ARG A 635 -14.77 -3.52 20.53
N ASP A 636 -15.20 -4.67 19.99
CA ASP A 636 -16.61 -4.98 19.77
C ASP A 636 -17.40 -5.17 21.08
N ALA A 637 -16.77 -5.72 22.11
CA ALA A 637 -17.39 -5.89 23.43
C ALA A 637 -17.63 -4.52 24.09
N MET A 638 -16.66 -3.62 23.96
CA MET A 638 -16.62 -2.40 24.75
C MET A 638 -17.24 -1.17 24.05
N GLU A 639 -17.39 -1.19 22.72
CA GLU A 639 -18.30 -0.26 22.03
C GLU A 639 -19.76 -0.53 22.42
N LYS A 640 -20.10 -1.75 22.86
CA LYS A 640 -21.42 -2.13 23.40
C LYS A 640 -21.53 -1.88 24.91
N GLN A 641 -20.54 -2.29 25.70
CA GLN A 641 -20.61 -2.30 27.17
C GLN A 641 -20.00 -1.07 27.84
N GLY A 642 -18.95 -0.47 27.27
CA GLY A 642 -18.19 0.63 27.90
C GLY A 642 -19.06 1.87 28.18
N GLY A 643 -20.02 2.17 27.30
CA GLY A 643 -20.98 3.26 27.52
C GLY A 643 -21.86 3.06 28.76
N TRP A 644 -22.28 1.82 29.04
CA TRP A 644 -23.05 1.48 30.23
C TRP A 644 -22.19 1.41 31.50
N PHE A 645 -20.97 0.88 31.41
CA PHE A 645 -20.01 0.95 32.51
C PHE A 645 -19.75 2.40 32.94
N LEU A 646 -19.54 3.29 31.96
CA LEU A 646 -19.31 4.72 32.19
C LEU A 646 -20.52 5.38 32.86
N PHE A 647 -21.74 5.08 32.39
CA PHE A 647 -22.99 5.54 33.00
C PHE A 647 -23.07 5.15 34.49
N TRP A 648 -22.90 3.85 34.81
CA TRP A 648 -22.99 3.38 36.20
C TRP A 648 -21.86 3.88 37.09
N LEU A 649 -20.63 3.97 36.57
CA LEU A 649 -19.51 4.54 37.31
C LEU A 649 -19.76 6.02 37.65
N PHE A 650 -20.32 6.79 36.72
CA PHE A 650 -20.60 8.20 36.96
C PHE A 650 -21.81 8.41 37.87
N ALA A 651 -22.85 7.58 37.77
CA ALA A 651 -23.96 7.53 38.72
C ALA A 651 -23.45 7.26 40.16
N GLY A 652 -22.55 6.29 40.32
CA GLY A 652 -21.95 5.95 41.60
C GLY A 652 -21.09 7.09 42.18
N ILE A 653 -20.40 7.86 41.34
CA ILE A 653 -19.66 9.05 41.77
C ILE A 653 -20.63 10.14 42.26
N LEU A 654 -21.69 10.45 41.52
CA LEU A 654 -22.67 11.47 41.92
C LEU A 654 -23.42 11.11 43.22
N ILE A 655 -23.75 9.82 43.41
CA ILE A 655 -24.35 9.34 44.67
C ILE A 655 -23.33 9.41 45.82
N TRP A 656 -22.06 9.09 45.58
CA TRP A 656 -21.01 9.24 46.60
C TRP A 656 -20.82 10.71 46.97
N GLU A 657 -20.76 11.59 45.97
CA GLU A 657 -20.60 13.04 46.10
C GLU A 657 -21.64 13.67 47.01
N GLU A 658 -22.93 13.40 46.74
CA GLU A 658 -24.06 13.86 47.57
C GLU A 658 -24.04 13.23 48.97
N VAL A 659 -24.02 11.89 49.05
CA VAL A 659 -24.28 11.18 50.32
C VAL A 659 -23.13 11.32 51.32
N TRP A 660 -21.92 11.68 50.89
CA TRP A 660 -20.76 11.95 51.75
C TRP A 660 -20.26 13.40 51.74
N ASP A 661 -20.97 14.31 51.06
CA ASP A 661 -20.62 15.74 50.96
C ASP A 661 -19.15 15.97 50.56
N LEU A 662 -18.75 15.34 49.45
CA LEU A 662 -17.38 15.44 48.93
C LEU A 662 -16.91 16.88 48.67
N PRO A 663 -17.75 17.81 48.16
CA PRO A 663 -17.34 19.20 47.94
C PRO A 663 -16.87 19.93 49.21
N GLN A 664 -17.29 19.48 50.39
CA GLN A 664 -16.87 20.07 51.68
C GLN A 664 -15.71 19.31 52.35
N ASN A 665 -15.22 18.20 51.77
CA ASN A 665 -14.21 17.34 52.38
C ASN A 665 -12.99 17.11 51.48
N ALA A 666 -11.85 17.72 51.85
CA ALA A 666 -10.64 17.70 51.04
C ALA A 666 -10.01 16.29 50.89
N ALA A 667 -9.94 15.50 51.96
CA ALA A 667 -9.40 14.14 51.91
C ALA A 667 -10.26 13.20 51.05
N LEU A 668 -11.59 13.24 51.16
CA LEU A 668 -12.49 12.45 50.32
C LEU A 668 -12.39 12.86 48.84
N SER A 669 -12.29 14.17 48.57
CA SER A 669 -12.03 14.68 47.22
C SER A 669 -10.68 14.22 46.66
N SER A 670 -9.62 14.20 47.48
CA SER A 670 -8.31 13.65 47.10
C SER A 670 -8.39 12.14 46.81
N CYS A 671 -9.13 11.38 47.62
CA CYS A 671 -9.40 9.96 47.38
C CYS A 671 -10.15 9.71 46.06
N LEU A 672 -11.14 10.53 45.69
CA LEU A 672 -11.82 10.45 44.39
C LEU A 672 -10.84 10.70 43.22
N LEU A 673 -10.01 11.74 43.33
CA LEU A 673 -8.97 12.04 42.32
C LEU A 673 -7.96 10.90 42.16
N LEU A 674 -7.51 10.32 43.29
CA LEU A 674 -6.60 9.17 43.30
C LEU A 674 -7.26 7.92 42.72
N LEU A 675 -8.54 7.65 43.01
CA LEU A 675 -9.30 6.52 42.47
C LEU A 675 -9.43 6.59 40.94
N ILE A 676 -9.77 7.77 40.40
CA ILE A 676 -9.85 7.99 38.95
C ILE A 676 -8.47 7.89 38.29
N THR A 677 -7.42 8.41 38.95
CA THR A 677 -6.03 8.29 38.48
C THR A 677 -5.58 6.84 38.47
N PHE A 678 -5.87 6.08 39.52
CA PHE A 678 -5.57 4.66 39.64
C PHE A 678 -6.28 3.84 38.56
N GLY A 679 -7.55 4.11 38.27
CA GLY A 679 -8.27 3.50 37.14
C GLY A 679 -7.58 3.75 35.79
N ALA A 680 -7.11 4.98 35.55
CA ALA A 680 -6.34 5.32 34.36
C ALA A 680 -4.97 4.61 34.30
N MET A 681 -4.26 4.51 35.43
CA MET A 681 -2.99 3.80 35.56
C MET A 681 -3.15 2.29 35.31
N VAL A 682 -4.15 1.65 35.94
CA VAL A 682 -4.47 0.23 35.74
C VAL A 682 -4.82 -0.06 34.28
N GLY A 683 -5.67 0.77 33.67
CA GLY A 683 -6.00 0.63 32.25
C GLY A 683 -4.77 0.70 31.33
N SER A 684 -3.85 1.61 31.63
CA SER A 684 -2.63 1.85 30.84
C SER A 684 -1.48 0.85 31.15
N TYR A 685 -1.55 0.15 32.29
CA TYR A 685 -0.65 -0.94 32.66
C TYR A 685 -0.94 -2.24 31.89
N PHE A 686 -2.22 -2.53 31.65
CA PHE A 686 -2.64 -3.74 30.94
C PHE A 686 -2.78 -3.57 29.43
N TYR A 687 -3.24 -2.41 28.95
CA TYR A 687 -3.62 -2.22 27.55
C TYR A 687 -2.83 -1.13 26.81
N GLU A 688 -2.73 -1.27 25.49
CA GLU A 688 -2.10 -0.28 24.61
C GLU A 688 -2.93 1.02 24.44
N ARG A 689 -2.26 2.18 24.50
CA ARG A 689 -2.83 3.54 24.31
C ARG A 689 -3.88 3.97 25.35
N ARG A 690 -4.40 5.21 25.20
CA ARG A 690 -5.31 5.89 26.14
C ARG A 690 -6.77 5.38 26.06
N ILE A 691 -6.99 4.07 26.18
CA ILE A 691 -8.33 3.43 26.13
C ILE A 691 -9.29 4.01 27.18
N TRP A 692 -8.79 4.27 28.39
CA TRP A 692 -9.55 4.85 29.51
C TRP A 692 -10.34 6.10 29.08
N CYS A 693 -9.73 7.03 28.35
CA CYS A 693 -10.37 8.26 27.86
C CYS A 693 -11.59 8.07 26.94
N ARG A 694 -11.71 6.91 26.27
CA ARG A 694 -12.76 6.65 25.29
C ARG A 694 -13.92 5.84 25.87
N TYR A 695 -13.66 4.93 26.80
CA TYR A 695 -14.62 3.91 27.21
C TYR A 695 -14.89 3.78 28.71
N LEU A 696 -14.01 4.30 29.57
CA LEU A 696 -14.08 4.06 31.03
C LEU A 696 -14.12 5.35 31.85
N CYS A 697 -13.50 6.43 31.37
CA CYS A 697 -13.40 7.71 32.07
C CYS A 697 -14.78 8.40 32.12
N PRO A 698 -15.38 8.60 33.32
CA PRO A 698 -16.73 9.16 33.46
C PRO A 698 -16.82 10.60 32.96
N VAL A 699 -15.92 11.46 33.45
CA VAL A 699 -15.72 12.83 32.93
C VAL A 699 -15.46 12.82 31.42
N GLY A 700 -14.71 11.83 30.92
CA GLY A 700 -14.48 11.65 29.49
C GLY A 700 -15.77 11.44 28.68
N GLY A 701 -16.73 10.68 29.19
CA GLY A 701 -18.03 10.45 28.55
C GLY A 701 -18.88 11.71 28.49
N MET A 702 -19.03 12.41 29.62
CA MET A 702 -19.69 13.72 29.69
C MET A 702 -19.08 14.73 28.71
N ASN A 703 -17.74 14.88 28.74
CA ASN A 703 -17.03 15.80 27.84
C ASN A 703 -17.25 15.42 26.37
N GLY A 704 -17.32 14.13 26.06
CA GLY A 704 -17.59 13.64 24.71
C GLY A 704 -19.03 13.82 24.24
N LEU A 705 -20.00 13.85 25.18
CA LEU A 705 -21.38 14.19 24.91
C LEU A 705 -21.51 15.70 24.60
N PHE A 706 -21.04 16.57 25.49
CA PHE A 706 -21.10 18.02 25.28
C PHE A 706 -20.25 18.50 24.09
N ALA A 707 -19.15 17.83 23.77
CA ALA A 707 -18.37 18.13 22.57
C ALA A 707 -19.16 17.98 21.25
N LYS A 708 -20.32 17.31 21.21
CA LYS A 708 -21.18 17.30 20.02
C LYS A 708 -21.77 18.67 19.70
N LEU A 709 -21.91 19.55 20.69
CA LEU A 709 -22.31 20.95 20.51
C LEU A 709 -21.20 21.83 19.91
N SER A 710 -19.93 21.39 19.98
CA SER A 710 -18.78 22.26 19.71
C SER A 710 -18.68 22.81 18.27
N MET A 711 -18.27 24.08 18.18
CA MET A 711 -18.08 24.84 16.94
C MET A 711 -16.74 24.58 16.25
N ILE A 712 -15.76 23.94 16.90
CA ILE A 712 -14.50 23.56 16.27
C ILE A 712 -14.42 22.04 16.13
N GLU A 713 -14.21 21.55 14.91
CA GLU A 713 -13.97 20.13 14.62
C GLU A 713 -12.56 19.89 14.08
N LEU A 714 -11.99 18.72 14.41
CA LEU A 714 -10.82 18.19 13.72
C LEU A 714 -11.27 17.11 12.73
N ARG A 715 -10.91 17.25 11.46
CA ARG A 715 -11.21 16.30 10.38
C ARG A 715 -10.00 16.16 9.45
N ALA A 716 -10.11 15.31 8.43
CA ALA A 716 -9.11 15.19 7.36
C ALA A 716 -9.76 15.23 5.99
N ARG A 717 -9.02 15.71 4.99
CA ARG A 717 -9.44 15.68 3.59
C ARG A 717 -9.51 14.23 3.11
N GLN A 718 -10.73 13.69 3.05
CA GLN A 718 -10.97 12.29 2.66
C GLN A 718 -10.34 11.96 1.29
N GLY A 719 -10.36 12.89 0.33
CA GLY A 719 -9.71 12.73 -0.98
C GLY A 719 -8.19 12.54 -0.91
N VAL A 720 -7.49 13.24 0.00
CA VAL A 720 -6.03 13.05 0.21
C VAL A 720 -5.77 11.75 0.97
N CYS A 721 -6.58 11.45 1.99
CA CYS A 721 -6.45 10.23 2.78
C CYS A 721 -6.74 8.94 2.01
N SER A 722 -7.62 8.96 1.00
CA SER A 722 -7.91 7.79 0.15
C SER A 722 -7.21 7.83 -1.22
N GLY A 723 -6.72 9.01 -1.63
CA GLY A 723 -6.13 9.24 -2.94
C GLY A 723 -4.60 9.28 -2.98
N THR A 724 -3.97 9.71 -1.89
CA THR A 724 -2.52 9.98 -1.83
C THR A 724 -1.83 9.26 -0.67
N CYS A 725 -2.53 9.02 0.44
CA CYS A 725 -1.96 8.44 1.66
C CYS A 725 -1.91 6.91 1.63
N ASP A 726 -0.71 6.36 1.82
CA ASP A 726 -0.39 4.94 1.99
C ASP A 726 0.13 4.58 3.39
N THR A 727 0.76 5.55 4.08
CA THR A 727 1.35 5.41 5.44
C THR A 727 0.34 5.19 6.56
N TYR A 728 -0.72 6.01 6.62
CA TYR A 728 -1.69 6.08 7.73
C TYR A 728 -1.06 6.34 9.12
N HIS A 729 0.11 7.00 9.20
CA HIS A 729 0.82 7.30 10.45
C HIS A 729 -0.06 8.06 11.48
N CYS A 730 -0.97 8.91 11.01
CA CYS A 730 -1.92 9.61 11.90
C CYS A 730 -2.84 8.70 12.74
N TYR A 731 -3.01 7.43 12.37
CA TYR A 731 -3.73 6.42 13.14
C TYR A 731 -2.78 5.34 13.69
N LYS A 732 -1.94 4.73 12.85
CA LYS A 732 -1.06 3.62 13.25
C LYS A 732 0.11 4.07 14.12
N GLY A 733 0.63 5.26 13.87
CA GLY A 733 2.00 5.62 14.23
C GLY A 733 2.99 5.26 13.12
N GLY A 734 4.20 5.77 13.21
CA GLY A 734 5.27 5.57 12.22
C GLY A 734 6.37 6.63 12.31
N PRO A 735 7.46 6.46 11.53
CA PRO A 735 8.60 7.38 11.49
C PRO A 735 8.23 8.74 10.89
N ALA A 736 9.13 9.71 11.04
CA ALA A 736 9.02 11.02 10.41
C ALA A 736 9.06 10.90 8.88
N GLU A 737 8.12 11.54 8.19
CA GLU A 737 7.97 11.46 6.73
C GLU A 737 7.24 12.70 6.20
N GLY A 738 7.75 13.32 5.14
CA GLY A 738 7.16 14.54 4.55
C GLY A 738 7.11 15.71 5.56
N GLU A 739 5.93 16.33 5.73
CA GLU A 739 5.71 17.30 6.83
C GLU A 739 5.52 16.63 8.21
N GLY A 740 5.36 15.31 8.27
CA GLY A 740 5.04 14.56 9.48
C GLY A 740 6.26 14.20 10.33
N VAL A 741 6.12 14.31 11.66
CA VAL A 741 7.12 13.84 12.63
C VAL A 741 6.78 12.42 13.12
N GLU A 742 7.76 11.75 13.71
CA GLU A 742 7.58 10.43 14.33
C GLU A 742 6.53 10.50 15.46
N THR A 743 5.59 9.55 15.47
CA THR A 743 4.57 9.45 16.53
C THR A 743 4.07 8.01 16.70
N GLY A 744 3.49 7.71 17.87
CA GLY A 744 2.69 6.50 18.10
C GLY A 744 1.29 6.50 17.47
N GLY A 745 0.95 7.51 16.66
CA GLY A 745 -0.37 7.66 16.04
C GLY A 745 -1.46 8.10 17.02
N CYS A 746 -2.73 7.93 16.65
CA CYS A 746 -3.85 8.42 17.47
C CYS A 746 -3.94 7.69 18.83
N PRO A 747 -3.90 8.39 19.98
CA PRO A 747 -3.90 7.76 21.30
C PRO A 747 -5.24 7.13 21.71
N VAL A 748 -6.33 7.38 20.97
CA VAL A 748 -7.68 6.85 21.25
C VAL A 748 -8.27 6.04 20.08
N TYR A 749 -7.41 5.56 19.18
CA TYR A 749 -7.77 4.75 18.01
C TYR A 749 -8.87 5.38 17.12
N SER A 750 -8.77 6.69 16.88
CA SER A 750 -9.69 7.44 16.02
C SER A 750 -8.98 7.93 14.76
N HIS A 751 -9.37 7.42 13.59
CA HIS A 751 -8.83 7.91 12.31
C HIS A 751 -9.52 9.23 11.90
N PRO A 752 -8.82 10.36 11.68
CA PRO A 752 -9.45 11.66 11.45
C PRO A 752 -10.43 11.74 10.26
N ALA A 753 -10.19 10.95 9.21
CA ALA A 753 -11.08 10.88 8.04
C ALA A 753 -12.39 10.09 8.29
N GLN A 754 -12.48 9.35 9.40
CA GLN A 754 -13.62 8.52 9.80
C GLN A 754 -14.43 9.13 10.96
N LEU A 755 -14.02 10.29 11.49
CA LEU A 755 -14.75 10.99 12.54
C LEU A 755 -16.10 11.52 12.02
N THR A 756 -17.19 10.97 12.53
CA THR A 756 -18.57 11.42 12.25
C THR A 756 -18.95 12.62 13.11
N ASP A 757 -18.63 12.55 14.40
CA ASP A 757 -18.83 13.63 15.39
C ASP A 757 -17.56 13.88 16.24
N ASN A 758 -17.64 14.87 17.14
CA ASN A 758 -16.52 15.27 18.00
C ASN A 758 -16.37 14.44 19.30
N ARG A 759 -17.20 13.43 19.56
CA ARG A 759 -17.11 12.62 20.80
C ARG A 759 -15.80 11.86 20.93
N ASN A 760 -15.32 11.26 19.83
CA ASN A 760 -14.17 10.35 19.87
C ASN A 760 -12.82 11.04 19.64
N CYS A 761 -12.80 12.36 19.46
CA CYS A 761 -11.56 13.13 19.30
C CYS A 761 -11.19 13.82 20.62
N VAL A 762 -10.04 13.48 21.19
CA VAL A 762 -9.49 14.15 22.40
C VAL A 762 -8.62 15.37 22.07
N LEU A 763 -8.59 15.83 20.81
CA LEU A 763 -7.89 17.03 20.33
C LEU A 763 -6.39 17.15 20.72
N CYS A 764 -5.72 16.01 20.93
CA CYS A 764 -4.27 15.90 21.18
C CYS A 764 -3.35 16.33 20.02
N MET A 765 -3.90 16.66 18.84
CA MET A 765 -3.17 17.05 17.62
C MET A 765 -2.13 16.06 17.08
N THR A 766 -1.95 14.86 17.66
CA THR A 766 -0.99 13.85 17.16
C THR A 766 -1.17 13.53 15.68
N CYS A 767 -2.42 13.48 15.21
CA CYS A 767 -2.72 13.28 13.79
C CYS A 767 -2.25 14.44 12.89
N LEU A 768 -2.30 15.69 13.36
CA LEU A 768 -1.76 16.87 12.65
C LEU A 768 -0.23 16.80 12.58
N LYS A 769 0.41 16.35 13.66
CA LYS A 769 1.87 16.15 13.73
C LYS A 769 2.36 15.00 12.85
N ALA A 770 1.58 13.93 12.74
CA ALA A 770 1.95 12.68 12.05
C ALA A 770 1.60 12.62 10.55
N CYS A 771 0.96 13.65 9.97
CA CYS A 771 0.43 13.57 8.60
C CYS A 771 1.45 14.06 7.56
N PRO A 772 2.02 13.18 6.70
CA PRO A 772 2.98 13.59 5.67
C PRO A 772 2.37 14.52 4.60
N HIS A 773 1.08 14.36 4.29
CA HIS A 773 0.40 15.03 3.17
C HIS A 773 -0.48 16.24 3.57
N ARG A 774 -0.30 16.81 4.77
CA ARG A 774 -1.03 18.02 5.23
C ARG A 774 -2.57 17.91 5.15
N SER A 775 -3.11 16.68 5.28
CA SER A 775 -4.54 16.39 5.11
C SER A 775 -5.43 16.85 6.29
N ILE A 776 -4.86 17.05 7.48
CA ILE A 776 -5.61 17.42 8.69
C ILE A 776 -6.05 18.87 8.68
N GLU A 777 -7.32 19.09 9.00
CA GLU A 777 -7.98 20.39 9.07
C GLU A 777 -8.63 20.60 10.44
N ILE A 778 -8.55 21.82 10.97
CA ILE A 778 -9.39 22.27 12.08
C ILE A 778 -10.43 23.20 11.47
N ARG A 779 -11.70 22.81 11.50
CA ARG A 779 -12.78 23.53 10.82
C ARG A 779 -13.70 24.18 11.85
N LEU A 780 -13.94 25.47 11.70
CA LEU A 780 -15.04 26.17 12.38
C LEU A 780 -16.36 25.77 11.72
N ARG A 781 -17.42 25.55 12.48
CA ARG A 781 -18.75 25.10 12.02
C ARG A 781 -19.86 25.64 12.94
N PRO A 782 -21.13 25.69 12.48
CA PRO A 782 -22.26 26.01 13.35
C PRO A 782 -22.37 25.02 14.53
N PRO A 783 -22.76 25.48 15.74
CA PRO A 783 -22.85 24.61 16.91
C PRO A 783 -23.88 23.49 16.72
N GLY A 784 -23.58 22.30 17.25
CA GLY A 784 -24.47 21.14 17.23
C GLY A 784 -24.70 20.47 15.86
N ILE A 785 -24.09 20.94 14.76
CA ILE A 785 -24.42 20.51 13.39
C ILE A 785 -24.29 19.00 13.11
N ASP A 786 -23.42 18.28 13.83
CA ASP A 786 -23.30 16.82 13.71
C ASP A 786 -24.62 16.11 14.05
N LEU A 787 -25.34 16.60 15.07
CA LEU A 787 -26.48 15.93 15.69
C LEU A 787 -27.60 15.63 14.69
N TRP A 788 -27.79 16.49 13.69
CA TRP A 788 -28.79 16.32 12.63
C TRP A 788 -28.21 15.99 11.23
N THR A 789 -26.91 15.69 11.11
CA THR A 789 -26.27 15.44 9.78
C THR A 789 -25.37 14.19 9.68
N THR A 790 -24.70 13.79 10.77
CA THR A 790 -23.71 12.70 10.79
C THR A 790 -23.76 11.83 12.03
N HIS A 791 -24.45 12.27 13.08
CA HIS A 791 -24.55 11.61 14.37
C HIS A 791 -25.23 10.23 14.30
N GLN A 792 -24.82 9.33 15.21
CA GLN A 792 -25.43 8.03 15.44
C GLN A 792 -25.88 7.96 16.91
N ALA A 793 -27.18 7.84 17.13
CA ALA A 793 -27.77 7.86 18.45
C ALA A 793 -27.58 6.53 19.20
N THR A 794 -27.21 6.61 20.48
CA THR A 794 -27.07 5.44 21.36
C THR A 794 -27.78 5.66 22.70
N TRP A 795 -28.32 4.58 23.28
CA TRP A 795 -29.13 4.66 24.51
C TRP A 795 -28.34 5.14 25.72
N TYR A 796 -27.12 4.63 25.93
CA TYR A 796 -26.29 5.04 27.07
C TYR A 796 -25.90 6.53 27.02
N GLU A 797 -25.74 7.14 25.85
CA GLU A 797 -25.52 8.58 25.71
C GLU A 797 -26.76 9.37 26.17
N VAL A 798 -27.97 8.91 25.82
CA VAL A 798 -29.23 9.53 26.26
C VAL A 798 -29.46 9.34 27.76
N SER A 799 -29.17 8.15 28.31
CA SER A 799 -29.22 7.89 29.76
C SER A 799 -28.23 8.77 30.52
N LEU A 800 -26.98 8.89 30.05
CA LEU A 800 -25.97 9.79 30.62
C LEU A 800 -26.41 11.26 30.55
N MET A 801 -26.98 11.69 29.42
CA MET A 801 -27.48 13.05 29.22
C MET A 801 -28.61 13.40 30.21
N PHE A 802 -29.59 12.52 30.40
CA PHE A 802 -30.67 12.77 31.35
C PHE A 802 -30.23 12.62 32.81
N MET A 803 -29.26 11.76 33.10
CA MET A 803 -28.64 11.69 34.43
C MET A 803 -27.83 12.94 34.77
N LEU A 804 -27.14 13.54 33.79
CA LEU A 804 -26.49 14.85 33.94
C LEU A 804 -27.49 15.98 34.24
N LEU A 805 -28.68 15.92 33.65
CA LEU A 805 -29.78 16.82 34.00
C LEU A 805 -30.29 16.53 35.41
N GLY A 806 -30.41 15.25 35.79
CA GLY A 806 -30.76 14.80 37.14
C GLY A 806 -29.75 15.24 38.19
N ALA A 807 -28.46 15.33 37.87
CA ALA A 807 -27.43 15.82 38.78
C ALA A 807 -27.69 17.29 39.18
N VAL A 808 -28.19 18.13 38.27
CA VAL A 808 -28.54 19.52 38.58
C VAL A 808 -29.71 19.61 39.59
N PHE A 809 -30.65 18.66 39.53
CA PHE A 809 -31.69 18.52 40.55
C PHE A 809 -31.15 17.89 41.85
N LEU A 810 -30.16 16.99 41.77
CA LEU A 810 -29.53 16.38 42.94
C LEU A 810 -28.79 17.42 43.79
N HIS A 811 -28.01 18.30 43.18
CA HIS A 811 -27.37 19.44 43.87
C HIS A 811 -28.38 20.47 44.44
N ARG A 812 -29.68 20.28 44.18
CA ARG A 812 -30.80 21.07 44.71
C ARG A 812 -31.76 20.23 45.56
N LEU A 813 -31.31 19.06 46.02
CA LEU A 813 -32.12 18.15 46.84
C LEU A 813 -32.61 18.81 48.14
N PRO A 814 -31.82 19.61 48.89
CA PRO A 814 -32.31 20.28 50.09
C PRO A 814 -33.44 21.29 49.82
N GLU A 815 -33.36 22.06 48.73
CA GLU A 815 -34.43 22.97 48.29
C GLU A 815 -35.68 22.20 47.87
N ILE A 816 -35.51 21.08 47.16
CA ILE A 816 -36.61 20.18 46.77
C ILE A 816 -37.26 19.54 48.01
N GLU A 817 -36.49 19.09 49.01
CA GLU A 817 -37.02 18.56 50.27
C GLU A 817 -37.89 19.58 51.00
N ALA A 818 -37.45 20.84 51.05
CA ALA A 818 -38.19 21.94 51.64
C ALA A 818 -39.49 22.24 50.87
N ASP A 819 -39.43 22.36 49.54
CA ASP A 819 -40.58 22.64 48.67
C ASP A 819 -41.66 21.55 48.73
N PHE A 820 -41.25 20.27 48.83
CA PHE A 820 -42.16 19.13 48.93
C PHE A 820 -42.54 18.74 50.37
N GLY A 821 -42.02 19.44 51.39
CA GLY A 821 -42.31 19.17 52.79
C GLY A 821 -41.81 17.81 53.28
N ILE A 822 -40.72 17.29 52.70
CA ILE A 822 -40.13 16.00 53.06
C ILE A 822 -39.39 16.17 54.40
N PRO A 823 -39.73 15.42 55.45
CA PRO A 823 -39.05 15.57 56.74
C PRO A 823 -37.61 15.03 56.64
N ALA A 824 -36.62 15.87 56.93
CA ALA A 824 -35.19 15.51 56.86
C ALA A 824 -34.81 14.23 57.64
N ALA A 825 -35.58 13.88 58.68
CA ALA A 825 -35.41 12.62 59.42
C ALA A 825 -35.59 11.35 58.54
N LEU A 826 -36.33 11.43 57.43
CA LEU A 826 -36.52 10.33 56.47
C LEU A 826 -35.25 10.04 55.65
N LEU A 827 -34.46 11.07 55.37
CA LEU A 827 -33.25 11.01 54.52
C LEU A 827 -31.94 11.14 55.32
N ALA A 828 -32.02 11.39 56.63
CA ALA A 828 -30.88 11.32 57.54
C ALA A 828 -30.13 9.96 57.52
N PRO A 829 -30.78 8.79 57.40
CA PRO A 829 -30.06 7.52 57.24
C PRO A 829 -29.48 7.38 55.83
N LYS A 830 -28.25 6.86 55.70
CA LYS A 830 -27.53 6.82 54.41
C LYS A 830 -28.22 5.99 53.32
N LEU A 831 -28.93 4.90 53.66
CA LEU A 831 -29.60 4.03 52.69
C LEU A 831 -30.81 4.67 51.98
N PRO A 832 -31.81 5.27 52.69
CA PRO A 832 -32.88 6.02 52.04
C PRO A 832 -32.35 7.26 51.30
N HIS A 833 -31.29 7.91 51.78
CA HIS A 833 -30.63 8.98 51.03
C HIS A 833 -30.12 8.46 49.66
N ILE A 834 -29.32 7.38 49.64
CA ILE A 834 -28.85 6.74 48.38
C ILE A 834 -30.01 6.43 47.42
N ALA A 835 -31.13 5.92 47.95
CA ALA A 835 -32.31 5.61 47.15
C ALA A 835 -33.00 6.87 46.57
N ALA A 836 -33.09 7.94 47.36
CA ALA A 836 -33.61 9.24 46.91
C ALA A 836 -32.69 9.87 45.85
N SER A 837 -31.37 9.91 46.07
CA SER A 837 -30.40 10.40 45.10
C SER A 837 -30.50 9.66 43.77
N ALA A 838 -30.59 8.32 43.81
CA ALA A 838 -30.76 7.50 42.61
C ALA A 838 -32.10 7.78 41.88
N ALA A 839 -33.18 8.03 42.62
CA ALA A 839 -34.48 8.39 42.05
C ALA A 839 -34.44 9.77 41.37
N VAL A 840 -33.84 10.78 42.01
CA VAL A 840 -33.68 12.14 41.45
C VAL A 840 -32.81 12.13 40.19
N LEU A 841 -31.70 11.37 40.19
CA LEU A 841 -30.85 11.19 39.01
C LEU A 841 -31.61 10.55 37.82
N ALA A 842 -32.56 9.66 38.08
CA ALA A 842 -33.37 9.01 37.04
C ALA A 842 -34.59 9.84 36.58
N ALA A 843 -35.10 10.73 37.43
CA ALA A 843 -36.40 11.38 37.25
C ALA A 843 -36.55 12.15 35.92
N PRO A 844 -35.60 12.99 35.44
CA PRO A 844 -35.76 13.70 34.18
C PRO A 844 -35.81 12.77 32.96
N GLY A 845 -35.08 11.66 32.99
CA GLY A 845 -35.09 10.67 31.91
C GLY A 845 -36.42 9.90 31.84
N LEU A 846 -36.95 9.51 33.00
CA LEU A 846 -38.26 8.87 33.12
C LEU A 846 -39.40 9.81 32.71
N ALA A 847 -39.36 11.07 33.15
CA ALA A 847 -40.35 12.09 32.80
C ALA A 847 -40.36 12.37 31.29
N ALA A 848 -39.20 12.55 30.66
CA ALA A 848 -39.10 12.78 29.22
C ALA A 848 -39.57 11.57 28.38
N TRP A 849 -39.28 10.34 28.84
CA TRP A 849 -39.78 9.13 28.22
C TRP A 849 -41.30 8.96 28.36
N ALA A 850 -41.84 9.19 29.56
CA ALA A 850 -43.28 9.14 29.81
C ALA A 850 -44.06 10.19 29.00
N ALA A 851 -43.52 11.41 28.87
CA ALA A 851 -44.09 12.47 28.04
C ALA A 851 -44.08 12.12 26.55
N ASP A 852 -43.01 11.47 26.04
CA ASP A 852 -42.98 10.96 24.66
C ASP A 852 -44.03 9.86 24.43
N ALA A 853 -44.12 8.91 25.35
CA ALA A 853 -45.07 7.80 25.28
C ALA A 853 -46.52 8.29 25.31
N ALA A 854 -46.87 9.18 26.24
CA ALA A 854 -48.18 9.82 26.33
C ALA A 854 -48.48 10.66 25.08
N GLY A 855 -47.50 11.43 24.59
CA GLY A 855 -47.63 12.21 23.36
C GLY A 855 -47.91 11.36 22.12
N ARG A 856 -47.23 10.21 21.98
CA ARG A 856 -47.51 9.24 20.90
C ARG A 856 -48.88 8.60 21.02
N ALA A 857 -49.29 8.23 22.24
CA ALA A 857 -50.62 7.66 22.49
C ALA A 857 -51.73 8.67 22.13
N ALA A 858 -51.58 9.93 22.53
CA ALA A 858 -52.52 11.00 22.20
C ALA A 858 -52.62 11.26 20.68
N LEU A 859 -51.47 11.29 19.98
CA LEU A 859 -51.44 11.43 18.51
C LEU A 859 -52.08 10.24 17.79
N ALA A 860 -51.94 9.02 18.32
CA ALA A 860 -52.60 7.83 17.78
C ALA A 860 -54.12 7.83 18.02
N ALA A 861 -54.57 8.28 19.20
CA ALA A 861 -55.99 8.38 19.54
C ALA A 861 -56.72 9.50 18.77
N GLY A 862 -56.03 10.61 18.48
CA GLY A 862 -56.62 11.81 17.84
C GLY A 862 -56.94 11.71 16.34
N GLY A 863 -56.94 10.51 15.74
CA GLY A 863 -57.34 10.30 14.33
C GLY A 863 -56.45 11.01 13.28
N GLY A 864 -55.22 11.37 13.65
CA GLY A 864 -54.34 12.27 12.90
C GLY A 864 -53.73 11.72 11.60
N GLY A 865 -54.55 11.31 10.63
CA GLY A 865 -54.13 10.69 9.36
C GLY A 865 -53.23 11.52 8.42
N GLY A 866 -52.82 12.73 8.81
CA GLY A 866 -51.90 13.60 8.07
C GLY A 866 -50.50 13.76 8.68
N VAL A 867 -50.27 13.32 9.92
CA VAL A 867 -48.98 13.45 10.61
C VAL A 867 -48.38 12.07 10.80
N GLY A 868 -47.41 11.70 9.95
CA GLY A 868 -46.81 10.35 9.99
C GLY A 868 -46.15 10.00 11.34
N ALA A 869 -45.75 8.74 11.54
CA ALA A 869 -45.20 8.28 12.82
C ALA A 869 -43.97 9.12 13.28
N PRO A 870 -43.95 9.73 14.48
CA PRO A 870 -42.87 10.62 14.91
C PRO A 870 -41.51 9.92 15.02
N ALA A 871 -40.42 10.67 14.82
CA ALA A 871 -39.05 10.15 14.93
C ALA A 871 -38.83 9.44 16.27
N ALA A 872 -37.98 8.40 16.29
CA ALA A 872 -37.74 7.60 17.49
C ALA A 872 -37.27 8.48 18.67
N PHE A 873 -37.79 8.22 19.87
CA PHE A 873 -37.42 8.93 21.11
C PHE A 873 -35.91 9.10 21.24
N LEU A 874 -35.17 8.00 21.03
CA LEU A 874 -33.72 7.94 21.05
C LEU A 874 -33.04 9.05 20.23
N ASN A 875 -33.55 9.40 19.04
CA ASN A 875 -32.99 10.49 18.22
C ASN A 875 -33.45 11.87 18.72
N LEU A 876 -34.72 12.00 19.15
CA LEU A 876 -35.28 13.25 19.64
C LEU A 876 -34.65 13.71 20.96
N SER A 877 -34.22 12.78 21.81
CA SER A 877 -33.59 13.09 23.10
C SER A 877 -32.34 13.96 22.98
N TYR A 878 -31.58 13.87 21.89
CA TYR A 878 -30.42 14.76 21.66
C TYR A 878 -30.82 16.23 21.52
N GLY A 879 -32.11 16.52 21.30
CA GLY A 879 -32.69 17.86 21.37
C GLY A 879 -32.56 18.53 22.74
N TYR A 880 -32.49 17.77 23.83
CA TYR A 880 -32.30 18.29 25.19
C TYR A 880 -30.85 18.66 25.50
N LEU A 881 -29.87 18.20 24.71
CA LEU A 881 -28.45 18.36 25.02
C LEU A 881 -28.02 19.83 25.28
N PRO A 882 -28.51 20.85 24.55
CA PRO A 882 -28.26 22.25 24.89
C PRO A 882 -28.81 22.65 26.26
N LEU A 883 -30.04 22.23 26.60
CA LEU A 883 -30.65 22.50 27.90
C LEU A 883 -29.87 21.85 29.04
N VAL A 884 -29.43 20.59 28.88
CA VAL A 884 -28.61 19.92 29.89
C VAL A 884 -27.30 20.68 30.12
N TRP A 885 -26.62 21.06 29.05
CA TRP A 885 -25.40 21.88 29.14
C TRP A 885 -25.65 23.23 29.84
N GLY A 886 -26.72 23.93 29.46
CA GLY A 886 -27.07 25.23 30.03
C GLY A 886 -27.54 25.15 31.48
N ALA A 887 -28.24 24.10 31.86
CA ALA A 887 -28.65 23.84 33.25
C ALA A 887 -27.44 23.59 34.15
N THR A 888 -26.49 22.74 33.70
CA THR A 888 -25.24 22.52 34.43
C THR A 888 -24.41 23.80 34.50
N LEU A 889 -24.29 24.55 33.40
CA LEU A 889 -23.57 25.82 33.41
C LEU A 889 -24.22 26.85 34.36
N ALA A 890 -25.55 27.03 34.32
CA ALA A 890 -26.27 27.96 35.19
C ALA A 890 -26.14 27.62 36.69
N HIS A 891 -26.04 26.34 37.04
CA HIS A 891 -25.68 25.95 38.40
C HIS A 891 -24.27 26.46 38.78
N TYR A 892 -23.27 26.21 37.94
CA TYR A 892 -21.88 26.64 38.19
C TYR A 892 -21.59 28.15 38.01
N GLU A 893 -22.46 28.90 37.33
CA GLU A 893 -22.34 30.36 37.19
C GLU A 893 -22.44 31.10 38.54
N ALA A 894 -23.19 30.56 39.51
CA ALA A 894 -23.25 31.10 40.87
C ALA A 894 -21.87 31.05 41.55
N TYR A 895 -21.18 29.92 41.50
CA TYR A 895 -19.84 29.76 42.06
C TYR A 895 -18.78 30.58 41.31
N LEU A 896 -18.87 30.65 39.98
CA LEU A 896 -17.94 31.45 39.18
C LEU A 896 -18.04 32.95 39.51
N LEU A 897 -19.26 33.49 39.57
CA LEU A 897 -19.48 34.93 39.75
C LEU A 897 -19.54 35.34 41.23
N GLY A 898 -19.94 34.42 42.11
CA GLY A 898 -20.05 34.60 43.56
C GLY A 898 -18.75 34.36 44.33
N GLU A 899 -17.95 33.36 43.94
CA GLU A 899 -16.85 32.86 44.77
C GLU A 899 -15.48 32.88 44.10
N ALA A 900 -15.37 32.69 42.78
CA ALA A 900 -14.06 32.69 42.09
C ALA A 900 -13.31 34.05 42.19
N GLY A 901 -14.00 35.12 42.56
CA GLY A 901 -13.41 36.41 42.92
C GLY A 901 -12.59 36.40 44.21
N THR A 902 -12.70 35.35 45.04
CA THR A 902 -12.11 35.27 46.39
C THR A 902 -10.83 34.42 46.45
N VAL A 903 -10.24 34.07 45.29
CA VAL A 903 -9.03 33.23 45.18
C VAL A 903 -7.89 33.72 46.09
N LEU A 904 -7.66 35.03 46.18
CA LEU A 904 -6.60 35.60 47.02
C LEU A 904 -6.92 35.47 48.52
N PRO A 905 -8.08 35.92 49.05
CA PRO A 905 -8.52 35.60 50.41
C PRO A 905 -8.53 34.10 50.76
N ALA A 906 -8.94 33.23 49.84
CA ALA A 906 -8.98 31.78 50.06
C ALA A 906 -7.56 31.19 50.15
N ALA A 907 -6.65 31.59 49.25
CA ALA A 907 -5.25 31.17 49.31
C ALA A 907 -4.56 31.64 50.59
N ALA A 908 -4.83 32.87 51.05
CA ALA A 908 -4.30 33.37 52.32
C ALA A 908 -4.73 32.50 53.51
N ARG A 909 -6.04 32.16 53.60
CA ARG A 909 -6.56 31.23 54.61
C ARG A 909 -5.89 29.85 54.54
N THR A 910 -5.70 29.29 53.34
CA THR A 910 -5.02 27.98 53.16
C THR A 910 -3.58 27.95 53.67
N PHE A 911 -2.88 29.09 53.69
CA PHE A 911 -1.52 29.20 54.21
C PHE A 911 -1.46 29.78 55.64
N GLY A 912 -2.57 29.82 56.37
CA GLY A 912 -2.65 30.29 57.76
C GLY A 912 -2.47 31.80 57.92
N LEU A 913 -2.80 32.58 56.88
CA LEU A 913 -2.72 34.03 56.85
C LEU A 913 -4.13 34.66 56.99
N ASP A 914 -4.94 34.12 57.89
CA ASP A 914 -6.36 34.50 58.05
C ASP A 914 -6.55 35.99 58.34
N ALA A 915 -5.63 36.59 59.12
CA ALA A 915 -5.63 38.03 59.42
C ALA A 915 -5.37 38.92 58.19
N LEU A 916 -4.73 38.38 57.13
CA LEU A 916 -4.49 39.09 55.87
C LEU A 916 -5.65 38.95 54.88
N ALA A 917 -6.41 37.85 54.96
CA ALA A 917 -7.44 37.51 53.98
C ALA A 917 -8.52 38.61 53.76
N PRO A 918 -9.04 39.33 54.78
CA PRO A 918 -10.01 40.42 54.59
C PRO A 918 -9.43 41.66 53.91
N ALA A 919 -8.11 41.84 53.94
CA ALA A 919 -7.41 42.98 53.33
C ALA A 919 -7.01 42.73 51.86
N LEU A 920 -7.16 41.49 51.36
CA LEU A 920 -6.87 41.14 49.98
C LEU A 920 -8.04 41.51 49.05
N PRO A 921 -7.74 41.93 47.81
CA PRO A 921 -8.78 42.30 46.86
C PRO A 921 -9.63 41.08 46.47
N GLN A 922 -10.94 41.27 46.46
CA GLN A 922 -11.93 40.29 45.99
C GLN A 922 -12.91 40.95 45.03
N VAL A 923 -13.32 40.22 44.00
CA VAL A 923 -14.22 40.74 42.93
C VAL A 923 -15.39 39.78 42.75
N VAL A 924 -16.48 40.06 43.48
CA VAL A 924 -17.70 39.25 43.49
C VAL A 924 -18.83 40.00 42.78
N ALA A 925 -19.60 39.30 41.95
CA ALA A 925 -20.75 39.88 41.27
C ALA A 925 -21.93 40.07 42.23
N HIS A 926 -22.70 41.14 42.03
CA HIS A 926 -23.94 41.35 42.77
C HIS A 926 -24.96 40.23 42.47
N PRO A 927 -25.72 39.70 43.46
CA PRO A 927 -26.64 38.56 43.24
C PRO A 927 -27.62 38.73 42.08
N ALA A 928 -28.13 39.94 41.86
CA ALA A 928 -29.01 40.24 40.71
C ALA A 928 -28.31 40.06 39.33
N VAL A 929 -26.99 40.26 39.25
CA VAL A 929 -26.20 39.98 38.03
C VAL A 929 -26.04 38.47 37.85
N ILE A 930 -25.80 37.73 38.94
CA ILE A 930 -25.70 36.26 38.92
C ILE A 930 -27.02 35.67 38.41
N ALA A 931 -28.15 36.01 39.03
CA ALA A 931 -29.47 35.56 38.62
C ALA A 931 -29.80 35.96 37.15
N PHE A 932 -29.42 37.16 36.72
CA PHE A 932 -29.59 37.59 35.32
C PHE A 932 -28.79 36.71 34.34
N VAL A 933 -27.54 36.37 34.66
CA VAL A 933 -26.70 35.51 33.82
C VAL A 933 -27.27 34.09 33.79
N GLN A 934 -27.59 33.51 34.95
CA GLN A 934 -28.20 32.17 35.06
C GLN A 934 -29.51 32.05 34.29
N GLY A 935 -30.41 33.02 34.46
CA GLY A 935 -31.67 33.09 33.71
C GLY A 935 -31.43 33.24 32.20
N SER A 936 -30.46 34.06 31.79
CA SER A 936 -30.09 34.21 30.38
C SER A 936 -29.53 32.91 29.78
N THR A 937 -28.67 32.19 30.52
CA THR A 937 -28.08 30.91 30.12
C THR A 937 -29.16 29.82 30.02
N LEU A 938 -30.09 29.73 30.98
CA LEU A 938 -31.24 28.82 30.91
C LEU A 938 -32.17 29.14 29.73
N ALA A 939 -32.54 30.40 29.54
CA ALA A 939 -33.43 30.81 28.44
C ALA A 939 -32.81 30.56 27.05
N ALA A 940 -31.53 30.91 26.87
CA ALA A 940 -30.82 30.69 25.62
C ALA A 940 -30.64 29.19 25.31
N SER A 941 -30.29 28.39 26.32
CA SER A 941 -30.12 26.94 26.14
C SER A 941 -31.45 26.22 25.88
N ALA A 942 -32.55 26.62 26.53
CA ALA A 942 -33.89 26.13 26.23
C ALA A 942 -34.32 26.48 24.79
N ALA A 943 -34.09 27.72 24.33
CA ALA A 943 -34.37 28.13 22.95
C ALA A 943 -33.59 27.30 21.92
N LEU A 944 -32.29 27.06 22.19
CA LEU A 944 -31.46 26.18 21.36
C LEU A 944 -31.95 24.73 21.37
N ALA A 945 -32.39 24.21 22.52
CA ALA A 945 -32.96 22.87 22.65
C ALA A 945 -34.24 22.71 21.82
N LEU A 946 -35.16 23.69 21.84
CA LEU A 946 -36.36 23.70 21.01
C LEU A 946 -36.05 23.73 19.51
N VAL A 947 -35.12 24.58 19.08
CA VAL A 947 -34.66 24.66 17.68
C VAL A 947 -34.02 23.34 17.22
N LEU A 948 -33.17 22.75 18.05
CA LEU A 948 -32.50 21.48 17.77
C LEU A 948 -33.49 20.32 17.70
N THR A 949 -34.42 20.22 18.64
CA THR A 949 -35.49 19.20 18.67
C THR A 949 -36.32 19.24 17.38
N ARG A 950 -36.71 20.44 16.93
CA ARG A 950 -37.41 20.60 15.64
C ARG A 950 -36.54 20.19 14.45
N ARG A 951 -35.25 20.53 14.43
CA ARG A 951 -34.31 20.14 13.36
C ARG A 951 -34.15 18.62 13.28
N LEU A 952 -33.99 17.94 14.42
CA LEU A 952 -33.87 16.48 14.53
C LEU A 952 -35.14 15.75 14.06
N ALA A 953 -36.32 16.31 14.35
CA ALA A 953 -37.59 15.72 13.93
C ALA A 953 -37.89 15.86 12.43
N GLY A 954 -37.31 16.88 11.76
CA GLY A 954 -37.53 17.14 10.33
C GLY A 954 -38.98 17.48 9.94
N ARG A 955 -39.77 18.00 10.89
CA ARG A 955 -41.24 18.00 10.85
C ARG A 955 -41.88 19.28 11.44
N PRO A 956 -43.18 19.53 11.23
CA PRO A 956 -43.89 20.66 11.84
C PRO A 956 -43.91 20.59 13.38
N TRP A 957 -44.00 21.76 14.04
CA TRP A 957 -43.98 21.90 15.51
C TRP A 957 -44.99 20.99 16.23
N ALA A 958 -46.18 20.77 15.66
CA ALA A 958 -47.21 19.90 16.25
C ALA A 958 -46.71 18.46 16.52
N ALA A 959 -45.83 17.93 15.67
CA ALA A 959 -45.29 16.58 15.81
C ALA A 959 -44.19 16.44 16.90
N VAL A 960 -43.74 17.56 17.47
CA VAL A 960 -42.73 17.63 18.55
C VAL A 960 -43.26 18.34 19.80
N LEU A 961 -44.55 18.70 19.83
CA LEU A 961 -45.16 19.47 20.92
C LEU A 961 -44.98 18.81 22.31
N PRO A 962 -45.09 17.48 22.50
CA PRO A 962 -44.81 16.84 23.79
C PRO A 962 -43.36 17.06 24.28
N GLN A 963 -42.39 17.00 23.37
CA GLN A 963 -40.98 17.25 23.67
C GLN A 963 -40.74 18.73 23.99
N CYS A 964 -41.39 19.64 23.25
CA CYS A 964 -41.29 21.07 23.52
C CYS A 964 -41.91 21.46 24.86
N ALA A 965 -43.05 20.85 25.24
CA ALA A 965 -43.67 21.04 26.54
C ALA A 965 -42.78 20.54 27.68
N THR A 966 -42.15 19.37 27.51
CA THR A 966 -41.22 18.80 28.50
C THR A 966 -39.97 19.68 28.67
N ILE A 967 -39.38 20.18 27.58
CA ILE A 967 -38.29 21.19 27.63
C ILE A 967 -38.74 22.43 28.42
N GLY A 968 -39.95 22.93 28.17
CA GLY A 968 -40.53 24.06 28.91
C GLY A 968 -40.70 23.78 30.40
N LEU A 969 -41.23 22.60 30.77
CA LEU A 969 -41.40 22.19 32.17
C LEU A 969 -40.07 22.07 32.91
N PHE A 970 -39.06 21.42 32.32
CA PHE A 970 -37.72 21.36 32.91
C PHE A 970 -37.09 22.75 33.05
N THR A 971 -37.24 23.61 32.03
CA THR A 971 -36.72 24.99 32.09
C THR A 971 -37.38 25.78 33.21
N ALA A 972 -38.70 25.65 33.39
CA ALA A 972 -39.44 26.33 34.45
C ALA A 972 -39.07 25.82 35.86
N GLY A 973 -38.91 24.50 36.04
CA GLY A 973 -38.45 23.92 37.30
C GLY A 973 -37.03 24.35 37.66
N LEU A 974 -36.10 24.28 36.70
CA LEU A 974 -34.73 24.77 36.89
C LEU A 974 -34.67 26.27 37.16
N TRP A 975 -35.55 27.07 36.56
CA TRP A 975 -35.63 28.50 36.85
C TRP A 975 -35.99 28.77 38.31
N GLN A 976 -36.97 28.04 38.87
CA GLN A 976 -37.34 28.15 40.28
C GLN A 976 -36.23 27.68 41.24
N LEU A 977 -35.45 26.67 40.85
CA LEU A 977 -34.38 26.08 41.69
C LEU A 977 -33.00 26.75 41.57
N ILE A 978 -32.77 27.57 40.54
CA ILE A 978 -31.43 28.14 40.25
C ILE A 978 -31.40 29.67 40.25
N VAL A 979 -32.48 30.33 39.78
CA VAL A 979 -32.49 31.78 39.48
C VAL A 979 -33.24 32.59 40.55
N ARG A 980 -34.08 31.94 41.34
CA ARG A 980 -34.94 32.55 42.37
C ARG A 980 -34.29 32.50 43.75
#